data_AF-A0A8J5MFW0-F1
#
_entry.id   AF-A0A8J5MFW0-F1
#
_cell.length_a   1.000
_cell.length_b   1.000
_cell.length_c   1.000
_cell.angle_alpha   90.00
_cell.angle_beta   90.00
_cell.angle_gamma   90.00
#
_symmetry.space_group_name_H-M   'P 1'
#
loop_
_entity.id
_entity.type
_entity.pdbx_description
1 polymer ?
#
loop_
_entity_poly.entity_id
_entity_poly.type
_entity_poly.pdbx_seq_one_letter_code
_entity_poly.pdbx_strand_id
1 'polypeptide(L)'
;MPKKSKAADTSEGARALRPVDLEAWLASTRRLLSMEQQEEVQTMRDELATLDDNENPNVLTHLTLSRCSTGLFGRTLLQFSFPSLSLRHTKPHQFTVGDLVQIRVQKSAPTGDKLPTGIVSRVEERGISVAVNSDQEDVDEVELLAATAGITLDRLVNNATFLKLTSALDQMAKFDFGAAEAVVDVVFSEREPSWNTPLPDITPFNMGLNESQVEAIRFALASKDLALIHGPPGTGKTTTVVEFILQAVTKFDLKVLVCAPSNIAVDNVLDKLASTCSTLGKKLRLTRVGHPARVLPQILKYCLDAKIESAEGTEIVNDIRKEMTAMQTKLQKTRDKTVRFQLRREMKANRKEIRVREQKVVGDIVQHSNVVFATNVGAASKLLKDVTFDLVIIDEAAQALEASCWIPILKAKRCVLAGDHLQLPPTIKSKIAAAKGLVVTLFDRITSYKNTQSTVKMLDTQYRMHEDISEWSSQAMYKGELKSFEGVAKRKLHELPHVSITKDDELLNATLLLLDTAGCELEEDAKDDEKTSSILQLSKSNEGEARVVARHVCALLEAGLKEDEVAVITPYNKQVQTLKALLLESYPKLEIRSVDGFQGCEKEAVVMSLVRSNASRQVGFLADDRRMNVAITRAKRHVAVVCDTDTISSHKFLGVLVKHFEKFGEYRSAQEYLEEDVVEGTMDEELVKSLSASAAESDKSSAPSTTSSSKPTAKAKVAKGTKPKQVQKPNKILKTGAPKVLETTKTAPNDEKPQTIEAKASVATAIVHEEEDEVGNKAAATKSVFQMMDSDSDSSDDEHVGDEVKPDQQESSPRDDGLKAANYLLKDLHLSRVARQPAPPAPTSGKKKKKNKTKKNQTKVVNTAPVDELKDGEDELEFLTRQANKSSSCALQSSSRCKKSTSMLGSVCKFCKLKFCYDHALPEVHGCGDAVRKFERAAFQQQMTRSNDTSQKKLTGDKRKLLKKKLEEKVSAKTASRTTKSKKK
;
A
#
# COMPACT_ATOMS: atom_id res chain seq x y z
N MET A 1 -13.85 59.54 25.34
CA MET A 1 -12.48 59.23 24.86
C MET A 1 -11.71 58.59 26.00
N PRO A 2 -11.56 57.25 25.99
CA PRO A 2 -10.23 56.69 25.71
C PRO A 2 -10.16 55.87 24.41
N LYS A 3 -8.98 55.31 24.12
CA LYS A 3 -8.61 54.65 22.86
C LYS A 3 -9.28 53.26 22.73
N LYS A 4 -9.83 52.95 21.54
CA LYS A 4 -10.12 51.55 21.15
C LYS A 4 -8.81 50.82 20.89
N SER A 5 -8.59 49.67 21.53
CA SER A 5 -7.61 48.69 21.07
C SER A 5 -8.11 48.02 19.79
N LYS A 6 -7.22 47.80 18.81
CA LYS A 6 -7.53 46.91 17.68
C LYS A 6 -7.37 45.47 18.16
N ALA A 7 -8.43 44.67 18.05
CA ALA A 7 -8.27 43.22 18.04
C ALA A 7 -7.49 42.81 16.77
N ALA A 8 -6.67 41.76 16.86
CA ALA A 8 -6.01 41.19 15.69
C ALA A 8 -7.03 40.34 14.93
N ASP A 9 -7.28 40.70 13.66
CA ASP A 9 -8.19 39.96 12.79
C ASP A 9 -7.46 38.72 12.24
N THR A 10 -7.84 37.52 12.70
CA THR A 10 -7.16 36.26 12.38
C THR A 10 -7.63 35.64 11.06
N SER A 11 -8.04 36.48 10.10
CA SER A 11 -8.59 36.08 8.81
C SER A 11 -7.56 35.96 7.66
N GLU A 12 -6.25 36.07 7.92
CA GLU A 12 -5.18 35.95 6.89
C GLU A 12 -4.96 34.51 6.34
N GLY A 13 -5.98 33.65 6.36
CA GLY A 13 -5.92 32.29 5.83
C GLY A 13 -5.88 32.20 4.29
N ALA A 14 -6.23 33.27 3.59
CA ALA A 14 -6.33 33.30 2.11
C ALA A 14 -5.38 34.33 1.49
N ARG A 15 -4.06 34.11 1.64
CA ARG A 15 -3.05 34.91 0.93
C ARG A 15 -3.11 34.59 -0.56
N ALA A 16 -3.85 35.40 -1.32
CA ALA A 16 -4.12 35.18 -2.74
C ALA A 16 -2.85 34.82 -3.52
N LEU A 17 -2.79 33.57 -3.98
CA LEU A 17 -1.69 33.05 -4.77
C LEU A 17 -1.69 33.79 -6.11
N ARG A 18 -0.69 34.67 -6.28
CA ARG A 18 -0.36 35.34 -7.55
C ARG A 18 -0.06 34.31 -8.64
N PRO A 19 0.00 34.67 -9.94
CA PRO A 19 0.61 33.76 -10.91
C PRO A 19 2.05 33.54 -10.43
N VAL A 20 2.36 32.29 -10.10
CA VAL A 20 3.63 31.97 -9.43
C VAL A 20 4.65 31.78 -10.53
N ASP A 21 5.61 32.69 -10.62
CA ASP A 21 6.77 32.51 -11.49
C ASP A 21 7.40 31.12 -11.29
N LEU A 22 7.76 30.48 -12.40
CA LEU A 22 8.24 29.10 -12.40
C LEU A 22 9.56 28.98 -11.62
N GLU A 23 10.49 29.92 -11.75
CA GLU A 23 11.77 29.87 -11.03
C GLU A 23 11.57 30.06 -9.52
N ALA A 24 10.74 31.02 -9.13
CA ALA A 24 10.35 31.25 -7.73
C ALA A 24 9.63 30.03 -7.12
N TRP A 25 8.73 29.38 -7.89
CA TRP A 25 8.07 28.14 -7.46
C TRP A 25 9.06 26.99 -7.31
N LEU A 26 9.97 26.80 -8.26
CA LEU A 26 11.01 25.76 -8.22
C LEU A 26 11.96 25.95 -7.03
N ALA A 27 12.42 27.19 -6.80
CA ALA A 27 13.31 27.52 -5.68
C ALA A 27 12.63 27.31 -4.32
N SER A 28 11.37 27.73 -4.18
CA SER A 28 10.57 27.48 -2.97
C SER A 28 10.36 25.99 -2.74
N THR A 29 9.89 25.27 -3.76
CA THR A 29 9.53 23.84 -3.67
C THR A 29 10.74 22.96 -3.37
N ARG A 30 11.91 23.21 -3.99
CA ARG A 30 13.16 22.52 -3.63
C ARG A 30 13.52 22.72 -2.15
N ARG A 31 13.38 23.96 -1.62
CA ARG A 31 13.66 24.27 -0.21
C ARG A 31 12.70 23.54 0.74
N LEU A 32 11.41 23.48 0.39
CA LEU A 32 10.39 22.81 1.21
C LEU A 32 10.55 21.28 1.21
N LEU A 33 10.83 20.67 0.05
CA LEU A 33 11.15 19.24 -0.03
C LEU A 33 12.42 18.89 0.75
N SER A 34 13.44 19.77 0.78
CA SER A 34 14.64 19.56 1.60
C SER A 34 14.34 19.62 3.09
N MET A 35 13.40 20.46 3.54
CA MET A 35 12.97 20.50 4.94
C MET A 35 12.21 19.21 5.32
N GLU A 36 11.29 18.77 4.46
CA GLU A 36 10.56 17.51 4.66
C GLU A 36 11.49 16.29 4.68
N GLN A 37 12.48 16.24 3.78
CA GLN A 37 13.49 15.18 3.77
C GLN A 37 14.34 15.18 5.04
N GLN A 38 14.74 16.36 5.54
CA GLN A 38 15.51 16.47 6.78
C GLN A 38 14.69 16.00 8.00
N GLU A 39 13.42 16.39 8.08
CA GLU A 39 12.51 15.95 9.13
C GLU A 39 12.26 14.43 9.09
N GLU A 40 12.03 13.84 7.91
CA GLU A 40 11.87 12.39 7.76
C GLU A 40 13.15 11.61 8.12
N VAL A 41 14.32 12.10 7.68
CA VAL A 41 15.62 11.51 8.04
C VAL A 41 15.84 11.57 9.55
N GLN A 42 15.58 12.72 10.18
CA GLN A 42 15.81 12.91 11.61
C GLN A 42 14.83 12.09 12.45
N THR A 43 13.54 12.10 12.12
CA THR A 43 12.51 11.32 12.83
C THR A 43 12.86 9.83 12.87
N MET A 44 13.18 9.21 11.73
CA MET A 44 13.54 7.79 11.71
C MET A 44 14.91 7.51 12.35
N ARG A 45 15.83 8.49 12.37
CA ARG A 45 17.12 8.36 13.08
C ARG A 45 16.92 8.33 14.59
N ASP A 46 16.02 9.16 15.10
CA ASP A 46 15.71 9.22 16.53
C ASP A 46 14.87 7.99 16.96
N GLU A 47 13.93 7.53 16.12
CA GLU A 47 13.26 6.22 16.31
C GLU A 47 14.26 5.04 16.32
N LEU A 48 15.32 5.09 15.51
CA LEU A 48 16.37 4.06 15.49
C LEU A 48 17.35 4.16 16.68
N ALA A 49 17.53 5.34 17.27
CA ALA A 49 18.47 5.57 18.37
C ALA A 49 17.87 5.43 19.78
N THR A 50 16.54 5.51 19.92
CA THR A 50 15.85 5.55 21.23
C THR A 50 15.33 4.22 21.74
N LEU A 51 15.32 3.16 20.91
CA LEU A 51 14.77 1.85 21.25
C LEU A 51 15.78 0.73 20.90
N ASP A 52 15.97 -0.21 21.83
CA ASP A 52 16.81 -1.41 21.63
C ASP A 52 16.36 -2.24 20.42
N ASP A 53 17.30 -2.93 19.75
CA ASP A 53 17.04 -3.79 18.57
C ASP A 53 15.88 -4.79 18.79
N ASN A 54 15.63 -5.22 20.03
CA ASN A 54 14.54 -6.13 20.41
C ASN A 54 13.16 -5.47 20.46
N GLU A 55 13.07 -4.18 20.79
CA GLU A 55 11.81 -3.43 20.91
C GLU A 55 11.52 -2.59 19.66
N ASN A 56 12.57 -2.07 19.02
CA ASN A 56 12.50 -1.10 17.92
C ASN A 56 11.70 -1.61 16.70
N PRO A 57 10.53 -1.04 16.34
CA PRO A 57 9.68 -1.58 15.27
C PRO A 57 10.26 -1.37 13.86
N ASN A 58 11.36 -0.62 13.73
CA ASN A 58 12.14 -0.44 12.50
C ASN A 58 13.31 -1.44 12.38
N VAL A 59 13.46 -2.39 13.31
CA VAL A 59 14.51 -3.44 13.31
C VAL A 59 13.91 -4.84 13.44
N LEU A 60 14.29 -5.75 12.53
CA LEU A 60 13.95 -7.17 12.57
C LEU A 60 15.20 -8.02 12.82
N THR A 61 15.26 -8.64 14.00
CA THR A 61 16.44 -9.34 14.53
C THR A 61 16.32 -10.88 14.39
N HIS A 62 17.43 -11.60 14.59
CA HIS A 62 17.51 -13.07 14.58
C HIS A 62 16.99 -13.78 13.31
N LEU A 63 17.02 -13.11 12.16
CA LEU A 63 16.62 -13.66 10.88
C LEU A 63 17.57 -14.75 10.37
N THR A 64 17.04 -15.63 9.53
CA THR A 64 17.75 -16.74 8.88
C THR A 64 17.55 -16.71 7.38
N LEU A 65 18.61 -16.82 6.56
CA LEU A 65 18.49 -16.81 5.09
C LEU A 65 17.98 -18.17 4.59
N SER A 66 16.68 -18.27 4.29
CA SER A 66 16.04 -19.51 3.85
C SER A 66 16.31 -19.85 2.38
N ARG A 67 16.42 -18.84 1.51
CA ARG A 67 16.59 -19.01 0.06
C ARG A 67 17.24 -17.77 -0.58
N CYS A 68 18.12 -18.01 -1.53
CA CYS A 68 18.58 -17.02 -2.50
C CYS A 68 18.07 -17.41 -3.90
N SER A 69 17.71 -16.45 -4.73
CA SER A 69 17.26 -16.66 -6.12
C SER A 69 17.52 -15.42 -6.98
N THR A 70 17.36 -15.54 -8.31
CA THR A 70 17.45 -14.38 -9.22
C THR A 70 16.04 -13.96 -9.64
N GLY A 71 15.70 -12.70 -9.36
CA GLY A 71 14.44 -12.07 -9.76
C GLY A 71 14.56 -11.24 -11.03
N LEU A 72 13.51 -10.47 -11.31
CA LEU A 72 13.41 -9.60 -12.48
C LEU A 72 14.54 -8.55 -12.54
N PHE A 73 14.91 -8.20 -13.77
CA PHE A 73 16.05 -7.38 -14.16
C PHE A 73 17.40 -7.90 -13.64
N GLY A 74 17.51 -9.20 -13.37
CA GLY A 74 18.73 -9.86 -12.91
C GLY A 74 19.10 -9.62 -11.44
N ARG A 75 18.18 -9.07 -10.63
CA ARG A 75 18.40 -8.78 -9.19
C ARG A 75 18.52 -10.06 -8.36
N THR A 76 19.27 -10.00 -7.26
CA THR A 76 19.33 -11.07 -6.27
C THR A 76 18.17 -10.91 -5.28
N LEU A 77 17.33 -11.95 -5.14
CA LEU A 77 16.25 -12.02 -4.15
C LEU A 77 16.69 -12.92 -2.99
N LEU A 78 16.81 -12.33 -1.80
CA LEU A 78 17.11 -12.99 -0.53
C LEU A 78 15.82 -13.14 0.28
N GLN A 79 15.43 -14.37 0.62
CA GLN A 79 14.24 -14.66 1.41
C GLN A 79 14.64 -15.07 2.83
N PHE A 80 14.38 -14.21 3.80
CA PHE A 80 14.65 -14.45 5.21
C PHE A 80 13.43 -15.06 5.91
N SER A 81 13.65 -16.02 6.81
CA SER A 81 12.62 -16.61 7.67
C SER A 81 12.79 -16.17 9.13
N PHE A 82 11.67 -15.96 9.81
CA PHE A 82 11.65 -15.77 11.27
C PHE A 82 11.98 -17.09 12.00
N PRO A 83 12.67 -17.05 13.16
CA PRO A 83 13.06 -18.26 13.87
C PRO A 83 11.85 -19.00 14.47
N SER A 84 11.52 -20.16 13.90
CA SER A 84 10.37 -20.95 14.33
C SER A 84 10.66 -21.78 15.59
N LEU A 85 10.11 -21.39 16.74
CA LEU A 85 9.47 -22.30 17.72
C LEU A 85 8.86 -21.62 18.96
N SER A 86 9.36 -20.46 19.40
CA SER A 86 9.03 -19.92 20.75
C SER A 86 8.09 -18.71 20.79
N LEU A 87 7.97 -17.93 19.71
CA LEU A 87 7.12 -16.75 19.65
C LEU A 87 5.89 -17.03 18.76
N ARG A 88 4.69 -17.07 19.36
CA ARG A 88 3.42 -17.19 18.61
C ARG A 88 3.01 -15.90 17.90
N HIS A 89 3.62 -14.78 18.27
CA HIS A 89 3.45 -13.49 17.61
C HIS A 89 4.82 -13.01 17.17
N THR A 90 4.98 -12.74 15.87
CA THR A 90 6.12 -11.97 15.37
C THR A 90 6.08 -10.56 15.96
N LYS A 91 7.22 -10.04 16.42
CA LYS A 91 7.37 -8.64 16.88
C LYS A 91 6.64 -7.68 15.92
N PRO A 92 5.71 -6.83 16.39
CA PRO A 92 5.08 -5.81 15.55
C PRO A 92 6.13 -4.92 14.90
N HIS A 93 6.06 -4.76 13.58
CA HIS A 93 7.12 -4.14 12.79
C HIS A 93 6.56 -3.22 11.70
N GLN A 94 7.29 -2.15 11.36
CA GLN A 94 6.84 -1.20 10.33
C GLN A 94 7.29 -1.55 8.90
N PHE A 95 8.00 -2.66 8.68
CA PHE A 95 8.48 -3.05 7.35
C PHE A 95 7.32 -3.30 6.38
N THR A 96 7.29 -2.51 5.31
CA THR A 96 6.40 -2.67 4.16
C THR A 96 7.18 -3.11 2.93
N VAL A 97 6.49 -3.63 1.92
CA VAL A 97 7.09 -3.81 0.59
C VAL A 97 7.58 -2.46 0.08
N GLY A 98 8.79 -2.40 -0.46
CA GLY A 98 9.40 -1.22 -1.06
C GLY A 98 10.10 -0.27 -0.08
N ASP A 99 10.17 -0.58 1.22
CA ASP A 99 11.13 0.05 2.13
C ASP A 99 12.58 -0.26 1.69
N LEU A 100 13.50 0.65 1.96
CA LEU A 100 14.94 0.42 1.85
C LEU A 100 15.42 -0.23 3.15
N VAL A 101 16.30 -1.23 3.07
CA VAL A 101 16.82 -1.94 4.24
C VAL A 101 18.33 -2.17 4.16
N GLN A 102 18.98 -2.13 5.32
CA GLN A 102 20.36 -2.59 5.52
C GLN A 102 20.34 -4.00 6.10
N ILE A 103 21.34 -4.82 5.73
CA ILE A 103 21.46 -6.20 6.22
C ILE A 103 22.71 -6.30 7.11
N ARG A 104 22.51 -6.33 8.43
CA ARG A 104 23.55 -6.58 9.44
C ARG A 104 23.74 -8.10 9.64
N VAL A 105 24.98 -8.52 9.92
CA VAL A 105 25.32 -9.91 10.27
C VAL A 105 26.10 -9.91 11.59
N GLN A 106 25.62 -10.62 12.61
CA GLN A 106 26.13 -10.55 14.00
C GLN A 106 27.61 -10.97 14.20
N LYS A 107 28.29 -11.51 13.18
CA LYS A 107 29.67 -12.01 13.29
C LYS A 107 30.73 -11.16 12.60
N SER A 108 30.34 -10.19 11.78
CA SER A 108 31.24 -9.22 11.17
C SER A 108 31.33 -7.97 12.06
N ALA A 109 32.49 -7.72 12.68
CA ALA A 109 32.79 -6.41 13.24
C ALA A 109 32.84 -5.37 12.10
N PRO A 110 32.51 -4.08 12.35
CA PRO A 110 32.43 -3.07 11.29
C PRO A 110 33.82 -2.57 10.83
N THR A 111 34.59 -3.43 10.16
CA THR A 111 35.87 -3.09 9.53
C THR A 111 35.69 -2.33 8.22
N GLY A 112 35.09 -1.14 8.27
CA GLY A 112 35.04 -0.16 7.17
C GLY A 112 34.11 -0.48 5.98
N ASP A 113 33.78 -1.74 5.74
CA ASP A 113 33.00 -2.16 4.57
C ASP A 113 31.53 -1.75 4.63
N LYS A 114 30.98 -1.41 3.45
CA LYS A 114 29.58 -0.97 3.30
C LYS A 114 28.64 -2.16 3.41
N LEU A 115 27.96 -2.28 4.56
CA LEU A 115 26.93 -3.29 4.79
C LEU A 115 25.91 -3.34 3.63
N PRO A 116 25.56 -4.53 3.12
CA PRO A 116 24.71 -4.67 1.95
C PRO A 116 23.32 -4.06 2.14
N THR A 117 22.85 -3.37 1.11
CA THR A 117 21.54 -2.69 1.09
C THR A 117 20.61 -3.27 0.05
N GLY A 118 19.32 -3.42 0.37
CA GLY A 118 18.31 -3.89 -0.56
C GLY A 118 16.96 -3.23 -0.35
N ILE A 119 16.00 -3.58 -1.21
CA ILE A 119 14.62 -3.07 -1.16
C ILE A 119 13.71 -4.23 -0.78
N VAL A 120 12.81 -4.06 0.19
CA VAL A 120 11.83 -5.10 0.55
C VAL A 120 10.96 -5.40 -0.67
N SER A 121 10.96 -6.66 -1.10
CA SER A 121 10.16 -7.17 -2.22
C SER A 121 8.90 -7.90 -1.75
N ARG A 122 8.91 -8.50 -0.56
CA ARG A 122 7.74 -9.16 0.02
C ARG A 122 7.83 -9.21 1.53
N VAL A 123 6.68 -9.11 2.18
CA VAL A 123 6.49 -9.36 3.61
C VAL A 123 5.46 -10.50 3.73
N GLU A 124 5.73 -11.48 4.57
CA GLU A 124 4.89 -12.65 4.86
C GLU A 124 4.90 -12.91 6.38
N GLU A 125 3.86 -13.52 6.95
CA GLU A 125 3.79 -13.90 8.38
C GLU A 125 5.01 -14.67 8.91
N ARG A 126 5.75 -15.34 8.01
CA ARG A 126 6.85 -16.26 8.35
C ARG A 126 8.20 -15.82 7.77
N GLY A 127 8.25 -14.67 7.10
CA GLY A 127 9.49 -14.20 6.49
C GLY A 127 9.38 -12.91 5.68
N ILE A 128 10.54 -12.35 5.35
CA ILE A 128 10.67 -11.10 4.60
C ILE A 128 11.67 -11.31 3.46
N SER A 129 11.32 -10.84 2.26
CA SER A 129 12.12 -11.02 1.04
C SER A 129 12.71 -9.69 0.59
N VAL A 130 14.02 -9.61 0.40
CA VAL A 130 14.75 -8.39 0.03
C VAL A 130 15.39 -8.55 -1.36
N ALA A 131 15.16 -7.57 -2.23
CA ALA A 131 15.79 -7.46 -3.54
C ALA A 131 17.05 -6.60 -3.46
N VAL A 132 18.21 -7.22 -3.67
CA VAL A 132 19.52 -6.57 -3.74
C VAL A 132 19.90 -6.35 -5.20
N ASN A 133 20.44 -5.17 -5.54
CA ASN A 133 20.90 -4.89 -6.90
C ASN A 133 22.20 -5.64 -7.19
N SER A 134 22.32 -6.23 -8.38
CA SER A 134 23.50 -6.95 -8.88
C SER A 134 24.77 -6.09 -9.04
N ASP A 135 24.66 -4.81 -8.73
CA ASP A 135 25.60 -3.75 -9.10
C ASP A 135 26.38 -3.24 -7.88
N GLN A 136 26.06 -3.72 -6.68
CA GLN A 136 26.98 -3.71 -5.53
C GLN A 136 27.87 -4.96 -5.66
N GLU A 137 29.15 -4.78 -5.95
CA GLU A 137 30.08 -5.89 -6.21
C GLU A 137 30.53 -6.59 -4.92
N ASP A 138 30.28 -5.95 -3.77
CA ASP A 138 30.78 -6.28 -2.44
C ASP A 138 29.87 -7.26 -1.67
N VAL A 139 28.68 -7.56 -2.20
CA VAL A 139 27.74 -8.48 -1.54
C VAL A 139 28.17 -9.92 -1.79
N ASP A 140 29.11 -10.45 -1.00
CA ASP A 140 29.43 -11.87 -1.09
C ASP A 140 28.25 -12.71 -0.57
N GLU A 141 27.43 -13.17 -1.53
CA GLU A 141 26.33 -14.11 -1.32
C GLU A 141 26.77 -15.35 -0.50
N VAL A 142 28.06 -15.71 -0.48
CA VAL A 142 28.61 -16.82 0.33
C VAL A 142 28.71 -16.50 1.82
N GLU A 143 28.96 -15.25 2.23
CA GLU A 143 28.98 -14.89 3.67
C GLU A 143 27.56 -14.86 4.23
N LEU A 144 26.62 -14.22 3.50
CA LEU A 144 25.19 -14.25 3.81
C LEU A 144 24.60 -15.67 3.82
N LEU A 145 25.10 -16.59 2.98
CA LEU A 145 24.73 -18.02 3.00
C LEU A 145 25.49 -18.84 4.05
N ALA A 146 26.59 -18.34 4.61
CA ALA A 146 27.33 -18.97 5.71
C ALA A 146 26.81 -18.53 7.10
N ALA A 147 26.17 -17.36 7.17
CA ALA A 147 25.46 -16.83 8.34
C ALA A 147 24.21 -17.67 8.67
N THR A 148 24.43 -18.85 9.26
CA THR A 148 23.39 -19.82 9.65
C THR A 148 22.45 -19.33 10.76
N ALA A 149 22.80 -18.26 11.46
CA ALA A 149 21.94 -17.52 12.38
C ALA A 149 22.49 -16.10 12.60
N GLY A 150 21.64 -15.17 13.05
CA GLY A 150 22.07 -13.83 13.47
C GLY A 150 22.15 -12.79 12.36
N ILE A 151 21.21 -12.82 11.41
CA ILE A 151 21.00 -11.71 10.47
C ILE A 151 20.01 -10.73 11.08
N THR A 152 20.25 -9.43 10.91
CA THR A 152 19.32 -8.36 11.30
C THR A 152 19.03 -7.49 10.08
N LEU A 153 17.77 -7.08 9.92
CA LEU A 153 17.36 -6.08 8.93
C LEU A 153 17.02 -4.77 9.63
N ASP A 154 17.64 -3.69 9.17
CA ASP A 154 17.40 -2.33 9.64
C ASP A 154 16.67 -1.56 8.55
N ARG A 155 15.58 -0.87 8.89
CA ARG A 155 14.87 -0.02 7.95
C ARG A 155 15.64 1.29 7.74
N LEU A 156 15.94 1.62 6.48
CA LEU A 156 16.64 2.84 6.09
C LEU A 156 15.69 3.88 5.49
N VAL A 157 16.07 5.15 5.59
CA VAL A 157 15.33 6.27 4.98
C VAL A 157 15.37 6.17 3.46
N ASN A 158 14.19 6.05 2.84
CA ASN A 158 14.07 5.81 1.40
C ASN A 158 14.13 7.11 0.58
N ASN A 159 15.32 7.70 0.52
CA ASN A 159 15.61 8.92 -0.26
C ASN A 159 15.29 8.82 -1.77
N ALA A 160 15.00 7.63 -2.31
CA ALA A 160 14.64 7.45 -3.72
C ALA A 160 13.34 8.16 -4.12
N THR A 161 12.45 8.49 -3.18
CA THR A 161 11.27 9.34 -3.44
C THR A 161 11.69 10.79 -3.67
N PHE A 162 12.42 11.41 -2.74
CA PHE A 162 12.90 12.79 -2.88
C PHE A 162 13.79 12.98 -4.11
N LEU A 163 14.71 12.05 -4.38
CA LEU A 163 15.56 12.11 -5.58
C LEU A 163 14.76 12.15 -6.89
N LYS A 164 13.59 11.50 -6.94
CA LYS A 164 12.69 11.56 -8.11
C LYS A 164 11.89 12.85 -8.20
N LEU A 165 11.45 13.39 -7.06
CA LEU A 165 10.77 14.69 -6.99
C LEU A 165 11.73 15.79 -7.46
N THR A 166 12.92 15.86 -6.86
CA THR A 166 13.97 16.82 -7.26
C THR A 166 14.36 16.64 -8.72
N SER A 167 14.52 15.40 -9.22
CA SER A 167 14.83 15.15 -10.64
C SER A 167 13.76 15.67 -11.63
N ALA A 168 12.49 15.83 -11.23
CA ALA A 168 11.48 16.47 -12.06
C ALA A 168 11.57 18.00 -12.00
N LEU A 169 11.82 18.57 -10.81
CA LEU A 169 12.11 20.00 -10.65
C LEU A 169 13.39 20.40 -11.41
N ASP A 170 14.39 19.51 -11.49
CA ASP A 170 15.63 19.68 -12.24
C ASP A 170 15.48 19.49 -13.76
N GLN A 171 14.36 18.92 -14.22
CA GLN A 171 13.96 18.93 -15.63
C GLN A 171 13.24 20.25 -15.96
N MET A 172 12.25 20.65 -15.14
CA MET A 172 11.54 21.91 -15.29
C MET A 172 12.47 23.13 -15.23
N ALA A 173 13.47 23.12 -14.34
CA ALA A 173 14.47 24.18 -14.21
C ALA A 173 15.45 24.29 -15.40
N LYS A 174 15.35 23.40 -16.41
CA LYS A 174 16.09 23.49 -17.68
C LYS A 174 15.19 23.92 -18.83
N PHE A 175 13.92 24.23 -18.55
CA PHE A 175 12.87 24.47 -19.53
C PHE A 175 12.64 23.28 -20.50
N ASP A 176 13.05 22.07 -20.08
CA ASP A 176 12.89 20.81 -20.81
C ASP A 176 11.49 20.21 -20.53
N PHE A 177 10.45 20.91 -20.96
CA PHE A 177 9.05 20.51 -20.72
C PHE A 177 8.60 19.36 -21.62
N GLY A 178 9.35 19.05 -22.68
CA GLY A 178 9.06 17.97 -23.62
C GLY A 178 7.68 18.13 -24.26
N ALA A 179 6.78 17.17 -24.03
CA ALA A 179 5.41 17.24 -24.54
C ALA A 179 4.51 18.22 -23.75
N ALA A 180 4.89 18.62 -22.53
CA ALA A 180 3.99 19.25 -21.56
C ALA A 180 4.02 20.79 -21.56
N GLU A 181 4.68 21.41 -22.54
CA GLU A 181 4.84 22.87 -22.68
C GLU A 181 3.53 23.64 -22.48
N ALA A 182 2.46 23.28 -23.23
CA ALA A 182 1.15 23.92 -23.09
C ALA A 182 0.50 23.75 -21.70
N VAL A 183 0.85 22.70 -20.94
CA VAL A 183 0.39 22.50 -19.56
C VAL A 183 1.20 23.36 -18.58
N VAL A 184 2.48 23.59 -18.86
CA VAL A 184 3.34 24.48 -18.07
C VAL A 184 2.88 25.93 -18.25
N ASP A 185 2.63 26.37 -19.50
CA ASP A 185 2.12 27.71 -19.81
C ASP A 185 0.83 28.04 -19.04
N VAL A 186 -0.17 27.15 -19.10
CA VAL A 186 -1.49 27.37 -18.46
C VAL A 186 -1.41 27.36 -16.92
N VAL A 187 -0.33 26.83 -16.35
CA VAL A 187 -0.17 26.62 -14.90
C VAL A 187 0.85 27.57 -14.25
N PHE A 188 1.75 28.18 -15.01
CA PHE A 188 2.75 29.14 -14.51
C PHE A 188 2.80 30.48 -15.27
N SER A 189 2.25 30.56 -16.48
CA SER A 189 2.13 31.80 -17.26
C SER A 189 0.69 32.30 -17.28
N GLU A 190 0.45 33.47 -17.88
CA GLU A 190 -0.90 34.06 -17.99
C GLU A 190 -1.71 33.51 -19.19
N ARG A 191 -1.34 32.34 -19.72
CA ARG A 191 -2.01 31.71 -20.85
C ARG A 191 -3.35 31.13 -20.41
N GLU A 192 -4.44 31.55 -21.05
CA GLU A 192 -5.75 30.96 -20.78
C GLU A 192 -5.84 29.50 -21.27
N PRO A 193 -6.49 28.60 -20.50
CA PRO A 193 -6.73 27.22 -20.91
C PRO A 193 -7.65 27.15 -22.13
N SER A 194 -7.52 26.10 -22.95
CA SER A 194 -8.16 26.07 -24.27
C SER A 194 -8.84 24.75 -24.60
N TRP A 195 -9.98 24.85 -25.31
CA TRP A 195 -10.81 23.70 -25.68
C TRP A 195 -11.00 23.60 -27.20
N ASN A 196 -11.34 22.40 -27.68
CA ASN A 196 -11.98 22.21 -28.97
C ASN A 196 -13.48 22.54 -28.86
N THR A 197 -13.99 23.30 -29.82
CA THR A 197 -15.40 23.70 -29.92
C THR A 197 -15.98 23.29 -31.28
N PRO A 198 -17.23 22.79 -31.36
CA PRO A 198 -18.11 22.44 -30.24
C PRO A 198 -17.52 21.32 -29.37
N LEU A 199 -18.05 21.16 -28.15
CA LEU A 199 -17.70 20.02 -27.30
C LEU A 199 -18.02 18.70 -28.05
N PRO A 200 -17.20 17.65 -27.90
CA PRO A 200 -17.46 16.38 -28.57
C PRO A 200 -18.75 15.77 -28.03
N ASP A 201 -19.66 15.39 -28.92
CA ASP A 201 -20.76 14.54 -28.49
C ASP A 201 -20.26 13.12 -28.21
N ILE A 202 -20.78 12.51 -27.16
CA ILE A 202 -20.36 11.20 -26.66
C ILE A 202 -21.59 10.38 -26.30
N THR A 203 -21.55 9.10 -26.68
CA THR A 203 -22.44 8.07 -26.13
C THR A 203 -21.66 7.37 -25.02
N PRO A 204 -22.03 7.51 -23.73
CA PRO A 204 -21.39 6.79 -22.64
C PRO A 204 -21.43 5.28 -22.85
N PHE A 205 -20.37 4.57 -22.45
CA PHE A 205 -20.40 3.12 -22.34
C PHE A 205 -21.15 2.67 -21.07
N ASN A 206 -21.03 3.43 -19.98
CA ASN A 206 -21.92 3.33 -18.83
C ASN A 206 -23.17 4.20 -19.01
N MET A 207 -24.29 3.58 -19.38
CA MET A 207 -25.60 4.25 -19.48
C MET A 207 -26.17 4.75 -18.13
N GLY A 208 -25.56 4.39 -17.01
CA GLY A 208 -25.94 4.84 -15.65
C GLY A 208 -25.15 6.05 -15.14
N LEU A 209 -24.58 6.88 -16.02
CA LEU A 209 -24.01 8.19 -15.65
C LEU A 209 -25.08 9.29 -15.70
N ASN A 210 -24.91 10.30 -14.85
CA ASN A 210 -25.74 11.51 -14.86
C ASN A 210 -25.15 12.62 -15.76
N GLU A 211 -25.90 13.70 -15.96
CA GLU A 211 -25.47 14.78 -16.87
C GLU A 211 -24.19 15.49 -16.39
N SER A 212 -23.96 15.73 -15.09
CA SER A 212 -22.73 16.39 -14.62
C SER A 212 -21.48 15.52 -14.79
N GLN A 213 -21.62 14.19 -14.71
CA GLN A 213 -20.57 13.24 -15.08
C GLN A 213 -20.33 13.26 -16.60
N VAL A 214 -21.38 13.24 -17.43
CA VAL A 214 -21.26 13.29 -18.90
C VAL A 214 -20.66 14.62 -19.38
N GLU A 215 -21.09 15.75 -18.81
CA GLU A 215 -20.56 17.08 -19.10
C GLU A 215 -19.07 17.16 -18.75
N ALA A 216 -18.68 16.70 -17.55
CA ALA A 216 -17.28 16.65 -17.13
C ALA A 216 -16.41 15.80 -18.08
N ILE A 217 -16.95 14.70 -18.63
CA ILE A 217 -16.26 13.86 -19.62
C ILE A 217 -16.16 14.59 -20.97
N ARG A 218 -17.24 15.17 -21.50
CA ARG A 218 -17.22 15.97 -22.75
C ARG A 218 -16.20 17.10 -22.66
N PHE A 219 -16.20 17.82 -21.55
CA PHE A 219 -15.30 18.92 -21.23
C PHE A 219 -13.83 18.48 -21.12
N ALA A 220 -13.54 17.39 -20.41
CA ALA A 220 -12.19 16.84 -20.28
C ALA A 220 -11.66 16.27 -21.62
N LEU A 221 -12.53 15.71 -22.46
CA LEU A 221 -12.17 15.27 -23.81
C LEU A 221 -11.87 16.45 -24.74
N ALA A 222 -12.54 17.58 -24.58
CA ALA A 222 -12.35 18.78 -25.39
C ALA A 222 -11.09 19.60 -25.04
N SER A 223 -10.59 19.53 -23.79
CA SER A 223 -9.42 20.33 -23.36
C SER A 223 -8.15 20.01 -24.15
N LYS A 224 -7.43 21.03 -24.60
CA LYS A 224 -6.18 20.91 -25.35
C LYS A 224 -4.96 20.80 -24.44
N ASP A 225 -5.09 21.21 -23.18
CA ASP A 225 -4.00 21.47 -22.24
C ASP A 225 -4.30 20.89 -20.85
N LEU A 226 -5.26 21.45 -20.12
CA LEU A 226 -5.60 21.09 -18.75
C LEU A 226 -7.12 21.00 -18.52
N ALA A 227 -7.57 20.00 -17.74
CA ALA A 227 -8.91 19.99 -17.16
C ALA A 227 -8.92 19.35 -15.75
N LEU A 228 -9.78 19.85 -14.87
CA LEU A 228 -9.96 19.39 -13.50
C LEU A 228 -11.37 18.80 -13.33
N ILE A 229 -11.46 17.53 -12.90
CA ILE A 229 -12.69 16.88 -12.47
C ILE A 229 -12.71 16.91 -10.93
N HIS A 230 -13.46 17.85 -10.37
CA HIS A 230 -13.70 17.93 -8.93
C HIS A 230 -14.80 16.93 -8.55
N GLY A 231 -14.44 15.88 -7.81
CA GLY A 231 -15.34 14.79 -7.42
C GLY A 231 -15.56 14.70 -5.92
N PRO A 232 -16.55 15.43 -5.35
CA PRO A 232 -16.97 15.34 -3.96
C PRO A 232 -17.31 13.91 -3.48
N PRO A 233 -17.43 13.67 -2.16
CA PRO A 233 -17.76 12.36 -1.61
C PRO A 233 -19.01 11.73 -2.23
N GLY A 234 -18.92 10.46 -2.62
CA GLY A 234 -20.04 9.72 -3.21
C GLY A 234 -20.40 10.05 -4.67
N THR A 235 -19.81 11.07 -5.29
CA THR A 235 -20.17 11.53 -6.66
C THR A 235 -19.74 10.63 -7.81
N GLY A 236 -19.10 9.50 -7.51
CA GLY A 236 -18.67 8.53 -8.52
C GLY A 236 -17.45 8.94 -9.33
N LYS A 237 -16.62 9.90 -8.87
CA LYS A 237 -15.34 10.34 -9.47
C LYS A 237 -14.58 9.27 -10.27
N THR A 238 -14.23 8.14 -9.65
CA THR A 238 -13.48 7.05 -10.29
C THR A 238 -14.29 6.32 -11.39
N THR A 239 -15.62 6.33 -11.32
CA THR A 239 -16.50 5.91 -12.44
C THR A 239 -16.36 6.87 -13.62
N THR A 240 -16.41 8.18 -13.38
CA THR A 240 -16.25 9.24 -14.39
C THR A 240 -14.88 9.15 -15.06
N VAL A 241 -13.82 8.94 -14.27
CA VAL A 241 -12.44 8.73 -14.76
C VAL A 241 -12.34 7.46 -15.62
N VAL A 242 -12.97 6.35 -15.23
CA VAL A 242 -12.97 5.10 -16.02
C VAL A 242 -13.71 5.26 -17.34
N GLU A 243 -14.86 5.93 -17.36
CA GLU A 243 -15.58 6.26 -18.61
C GLU A 243 -14.74 7.18 -19.50
N PHE A 244 -14.14 8.24 -18.93
CA PHE A 244 -13.25 9.14 -19.65
C PHE A 244 -12.07 8.40 -20.30
N ILE A 245 -11.44 7.45 -19.60
CA ILE A 245 -10.40 6.58 -20.17
C ILE A 245 -10.95 5.74 -21.33
N LEU A 246 -12.14 5.15 -21.20
CA LEU A 246 -12.77 4.36 -22.27
C LEU A 246 -13.04 5.21 -23.51
N GLN A 247 -13.60 6.42 -23.36
CA GLN A 247 -13.83 7.34 -24.48
C GLN A 247 -12.50 7.77 -25.13
N ALA A 248 -11.55 8.27 -24.34
CA ALA A 248 -10.23 8.72 -24.81
C ALA A 248 -9.49 7.63 -25.61
N VAL A 249 -9.51 6.38 -25.14
CA VAL A 249 -8.80 5.26 -25.77
C VAL A 249 -9.58 4.67 -26.96
N THR A 250 -10.92 4.62 -26.92
CA THR A 250 -11.70 3.87 -27.94
C THR A 250 -12.41 4.73 -28.98
N LYS A 251 -12.51 6.05 -28.78
CA LYS A 251 -13.05 7.01 -29.75
C LYS A 251 -11.97 7.93 -30.33
N PHE A 252 -10.94 8.26 -29.55
CA PHE A 252 -9.88 9.19 -29.93
C PHE A 252 -8.50 8.52 -30.10
N ASP A 253 -8.41 7.18 -29.97
CA ASP A 253 -7.19 6.33 -30.06
C ASP A 253 -5.98 6.83 -29.24
N LEU A 254 -6.23 7.52 -28.13
CA LEU A 254 -5.18 8.17 -27.34
C LEU A 254 -4.41 7.17 -26.49
N LYS A 255 -3.09 7.34 -26.41
CA LYS A 255 -2.25 6.61 -25.47
C LYS A 255 -2.25 7.31 -24.10
N VAL A 256 -2.75 6.63 -23.08
CA VAL A 256 -3.04 7.23 -21.76
C VAL A 256 -2.08 6.73 -20.67
N LEU A 257 -1.54 7.66 -19.87
CA LEU A 257 -0.87 7.39 -18.60
C LEU A 257 -1.81 7.72 -17.44
N VAL A 258 -2.21 6.72 -16.66
CA VAL A 258 -3.04 6.88 -15.45
C VAL A 258 -2.15 6.83 -14.21
N CYS A 259 -2.25 7.86 -13.39
CA CYS A 259 -1.50 8.04 -12.16
C CYS A 259 -2.38 8.41 -10.96
N ALA A 260 -1.80 8.25 -9.77
CA ALA A 260 -2.33 8.70 -8.49
C ALA A 260 -1.18 8.70 -7.44
N PRO A 261 -1.31 9.41 -6.31
CA PRO A 261 -0.29 9.39 -5.26
C PRO A 261 -0.13 8.00 -4.59
N SER A 262 -1.23 7.29 -4.34
CA SER A 262 -1.23 5.98 -3.64
C SER A 262 -1.37 4.79 -4.61
N ASN A 263 -0.89 3.60 -4.21
CA ASN A 263 -1.09 2.39 -5.03
C ASN A 263 -2.57 2.01 -5.12
N ILE A 264 -3.31 2.12 -4.02
CA ILE A 264 -4.73 1.74 -3.93
C ILE A 264 -5.57 2.57 -4.92
N ALA A 265 -5.30 3.87 -5.07
CA ALA A 265 -6.01 4.71 -6.04
C ALA A 265 -5.75 4.25 -7.50
N VAL A 266 -4.49 4.05 -7.89
CA VAL A 266 -4.13 3.51 -9.22
C VAL A 266 -4.79 2.15 -9.48
N ASP A 267 -4.79 1.29 -8.46
CA ASP A 267 -5.28 -0.07 -8.51
C ASP A 267 -6.82 -0.12 -8.64
N ASN A 268 -7.53 0.75 -7.92
CA ASN A 268 -8.99 0.88 -8.01
C ASN A 268 -9.45 1.35 -9.40
N VAL A 269 -8.75 2.32 -10.01
CA VAL A 269 -9.05 2.76 -11.40
C VAL A 269 -8.79 1.62 -12.38
N LEU A 270 -7.69 0.89 -12.22
CA LEU A 270 -7.33 -0.25 -13.07
C LEU A 270 -8.35 -1.40 -12.97
N ASP A 271 -8.75 -1.79 -11.76
CA ASP A 271 -9.68 -2.91 -11.56
C ASP A 271 -11.10 -2.57 -12.07
N LYS A 272 -11.54 -1.32 -11.85
CA LYS A 272 -12.82 -0.81 -12.38
C LYS A 272 -12.80 -0.67 -13.91
N LEU A 273 -11.69 -0.23 -14.51
CA LEU A 273 -11.55 -0.24 -15.97
C LEU A 273 -11.51 -1.66 -16.54
N ALA A 274 -10.77 -2.58 -15.90
CA ALA A 274 -10.61 -3.96 -16.34
C ALA A 274 -11.93 -4.74 -16.31
N SER A 275 -12.71 -4.61 -15.24
CA SER A 275 -14.05 -5.20 -15.13
C SER A 275 -15.01 -4.61 -16.16
N THR A 276 -15.06 -3.27 -16.30
CA THR A 276 -15.90 -2.60 -17.31
C THR A 276 -15.55 -3.03 -18.74
N CYS A 277 -14.25 -3.12 -19.08
CA CYS A 277 -13.79 -3.65 -20.37
C CYS A 277 -14.28 -5.09 -20.61
N SER A 278 -14.24 -5.95 -19.58
CA SER A 278 -14.69 -7.34 -19.66
C SER A 278 -16.20 -7.43 -19.91
N THR A 279 -17.01 -6.60 -19.25
CA THR A 279 -18.47 -6.54 -19.43
C THR A 279 -18.85 -6.06 -20.84
N LEU A 280 -18.12 -5.07 -21.38
CA LEU A 280 -18.34 -4.51 -22.72
C LEU A 280 -17.70 -5.33 -23.86
N GLY A 281 -17.03 -6.46 -23.55
CA GLY A 281 -16.28 -7.25 -24.52
C GLY A 281 -15.06 -6.55 -25.15
N LYS A 282 -14.64 -5.39 -24.62
CA LYS A 282 -13.57 -4.54 -25.15
C LYS A 282 -12.19 -5.08 -24.72
N LYS A 283 -11.29 -5.29 -25.68
CA LYS A 283 -9.92 -5.78 -25.44
C LYS A 283 -8.90 -4.65 -25.43
N LEU A 284 -8.74 -3.97 -24.29
CA LEU A 284 -7.70 -2.95 -24.10
C LEU A 284 -6.41 -3.53 -23.52
N ARG A 285 -5.25 -3.04 -23.98
CA ARG A 285 -3.93 -3.44 -23.46
C ARG A 285 -3.55 -2.58 -22.26
N LEU A 286 -4.07 -2.94 -21.08
CA LEU A 286 -3.84 -2.28 -19.79
C LEU A 286 -2.57 -2.81 -19.09
N THR A 287 -1.64 -1.96 -18.66
CA THR A 287 -0.36 -2.36 -18.04
C THR A 287 -0.06 -1.60 -16.75
N ARG A 288 0.22 -2.31 -15.64
CA ARG A 288 0.58 -1.74 -14.34
C ARG A 288 2.10 -1.75 -14.13
N VAL A 289 2.66 -0.57 -13.87
CA VAL A 289 4.06 -0.33 -13.52
C VAL A 289 4.13 -0.08 -12.02
N GLY A 290 4.71 -1.04 -11.30
CA GLY A 290 4.77 -1.06 -9.83
C GLY A 290 5.25 -2.42 -9.34
N HIS A 291 5.63 -2.50 -8.06
CA HIS A 291 6.04 -3.78 -7.48
C HIS A 291 4.80 -4.64 -7.18
N PRO A 292 4.67 -5.89 -7.66
CA PRO A 292 3.43 -6.66 -7.54
C PRO A 292 2.95 -6.85 -6.10
N ALA A 293 3.85 -7.00 -5.13
CA ALA A 293 3.48 -7.10 -3.72
C ALA A 293 3.05 -5.77 -3.06
N ARG A 294 2.93 -4.66 -3.83
CA ARG A 294 2.23 -3.41 -3.45
C ARG A 294 0.87 -3.26 -4.15
N VAL A 295 0.42 -4.28 -4.87
CA VAL A 295 -0.70 -4.22 -5.82
C VAL A 295 -1.79 -5.22 -5.46
N LEU A 296 -3.07 -4.85 -5.65
CA LEU A 296 -4.22 -5.70 -5.30
C LEU A 296 -4.20 -7.07 -6.04
N PRO A 297 -4.58 -8.20 -5.39
CA PRO A 297 -4.40 -9.54 -5.95
C PRO A 297 -5.03 -9.77 -7.33
N GLN A 298 -6.23 -9.23 -7.57
CA GLN A 298 -7.02 -9.45 -8.78
C GLN A 298 -6.42 -8.78 -10.03
N ILE A 299 -5.60 -7.74 -9.86
CA ILE A 299 -4.94 -6.99 -10.95
C ILE A 299 -3.46 -7.37 -11.15
N LEU A 300 -2.92 -8.32 -10.38
CA LEU A 300 -1.54 -8.82 -10.55
C LEU A 300 -1.23 -9.24 -12.00
N LYS A 301 -2.23 -9.78 -12.72
CA LYS A 301 -2.19 -10.12 -14.15
C LYS A 301 -1.87 -8.95 -15.10
N TYR A 302 -2.04 -7.71 -14.66
CA TYR A 302 -1.72 -6.50 -15.43
C TYR A 302 -0.32 -5.93 -15.13
N CYS A 303 0.33 -6.36 -14.03
CA CYS A 303 1.69 -5.94 -13.69
C CYS A 303 2.67 -6.32 -14.78
N LEU A 304 3.64 -5.43 -15.06
CA LEU A 304 4.75 -5.72 -15.99
C LEU A 304 5.39 -7.07 -15.70
N ASP A 305 5.69 -7.35 -14.43
CA ASP A 305 6.26 -8.61 -13.93
C ASP A 305 5.51 -9.85 -14.45
N ALA A 306 4.19 -9.90 -14.26
CA ALA A 306 3.35 -11.00 -14.74
C ALA A 306 3.22 -11.03 -16.27
N LYS A 307 3.20 -9.85 -16.92
CA LYS A 307 3.17 -9.75 -18.38
C LYS A 307 4.44 -10.29 -19.02
N ILE A 308 5.61 -9.97 -18.47
CA ILE A 308 6.91 -10.51 -18.90
C ILE A 308 6.84 -12.04 -18.83
N GLU A 309 6.41 -12.62 -17.69
CA GLU A 309 6.34 -14.09 -17.55
C GLU A 309 5.32 -14.76 -18.49
N SER A 310 4.37 -14.01 -19.04
CA SER A 310 3.42 -14.47 -20.08
C SER A 310 3.86 -14.16 -21.52
N ALA A 311 4.89 -13.35 -21.73
CA ALA A 311 5.23 -12.81 -23.05
C ALA A 311 6.05 -13.79 -23.90
N GLU A 312 5.78 -13.79 -25.21
CA GLU A 312 6.52 -14.58 -26.18
C GLU A 312 8.01 -14.21 -26.19
N GLY A 313 8.89 -15.19 -26.42
CA GLY A 313 10.34 -15.02 -26.31
C GLY A 313 10.92 -15.13 -24.88
N THR A 314 10.11 -15.09 -23.82
CA THR A 314 10.61 -15.28 -22.44
C THR A 314 10.91 -16.73 -22.07
N GLU A 315 10.66 -17.70 -22.97
CA GLU A 315 11.16 -19.07 -22.86
C GLU A 315 12.68 -19.09 -22.63
N ILE A 316 13.43 -18.26 -23.37
CA ILE A 316 14.89 -18.11 -23.25
C ILE A 316 15.29 -17.56 -21.87
N VAL A 317 14.53 -16.59 -21.35
CA VAL A 317 14.76 -16.02 -20.00
C VAL A 317 14.50 -17.11 -18.94
N ASN A 318 13.45 -17.90 -19.10
CA ASN A 318 13.12 -19.01 -18.22
C ASN A 318 14.15 -20.15 -18.28
N ASP A 319 14.77 -20.42 -19.43
CA ASP A 319 15.88 -21.38 -19.52
C ASP A 319 17.16 -20.86 -18.85
N ILE A 320 17.52 -19.59 -19.03
CA ILE A 320 18.65 -18.99 -18.31
C ILE A 320 18.42 -18.99 -16.78
N ARG A 321 17.18 -18.74 -16.32
CA ARG A 321 16.79 -18.87 -14.90
C ARG A 321 16.98 -20.32 -14.38
N LYS A 322 16.71 -21.36 -15.20
CA LYS A 322 16.98 -22.78 -14.86
C LYS A 322 18.47 -23.06 -14.79
N GLU A 323 19.26 -22.61 -15.77
CA GLU A 323 20.72 -22.76 -15.79
C GLU A 323 21.37 -22.11 -14.57
N MET A 324 20.97 -20.88 -14.22
CA MET A 324 21.45 -20.18 -13.04
C MET A 324 21.11 -20.92 -11.75
N THR A 325 19.91 -21.50 -11.64
CA THR A 325 19.52 -22.33 -10.48
C THR A 325 20.41 -23.59 -10.36
N ALA A 326 20.76 -24.20 -11.50
CA ALA A 326 21.70 -25.33 -11.54
C ALA A 326 23.14 -24.91 -11.19
N MET A 327 23.61 -23.75 -11.67
CA MET A 327 24.92 -23.17 -11.31
C MET A 327 25.01 -22.86 -9.81
N GLN A 328 23.99 -22.22 -9.24
CA GLN A 328 23.93 -21.92 -7.80
C GLN A 328 23.95 -23.20 -6.95
N THR A 329 23.27 -24.26 -7.42
CA THR A 329 23.32 -25.60 -6.79
C THR A 329 24.70 -26.27 -6.90
N LYS A 330 25.48 -26.00 -7.97
CA LYS A 330 26.89 -26.43 -8.08
C LYS A 330 27.80 -25.62 -7.16
N LEU A 331 27.58 -24.31 -7.06
CA LEU A 331 28.37 -23.36 -6.27
C LEU A 331 28.35 -23.72 -4.77
N GLN A 332 27.17 -24.09 -4.24
CA GLN A 332 26.99 -24.56 -2.86
C GLN A 332 27.74 -25.86 -2.55
N LYS A 333 27.91 -26.75 -3.53
CA LYS A 333 28.52 -28.09 -3.35
C LYS A 333 30.03 -28.09 -3.56
N THR A 334 30.51 -27.27 -4.49
CA THR A 334 31.93 -27.20 -4.85
C THR A 334 32.71 -26.42 -3.79
N ARG A 335 33.90 -26.91 -3.40
CA ARG A 335 34.83 -26.22 -2.48
C ARG A 335 36.01 -25.53 -3.16
N ASP A 336 36.29 -25.87 -4.42
CA ASP A 336 37.34 -25.27 -5.25
C ASP A 336 37.08 -23.76 -5.51
N LYS A 337 38.08 -22.92 -5.24
CA LYS A 337 38.03 -21.46 -5.47
C LYS A 337 37.93 -21.11 -6.96
N THR A 338 38.63 -21.83 -7.84
CA THR A 338 38.71 -21.54 -9.28
C THR A 338 37.38 -21.83 -9.96
N VAL A 339 36.77 -22.98 -9.68
CA VAL A 339 35.44 -23.34 -10.19
C VAL A 339 34.36 -22.41 -9.64
N ARG A 340 34.46 -21.99 -8.36
CA ARG A 340 33.56 -20.97 -7.79
C ARG A 340 33.66 -19.62 -8.51
N PHE A 341 34.88 -19.18 -8.86
CA PHE A 341 35.09 -17.93 -9.60
C PHE A 341 34.50 -18.01 -11.03
N GLN A 342 34.71 -19.12 -11.72
CA GLN A 342 34.12 -19.36 -13.06
C GLN A 342 32.59 -19.33 -13.01
N LEU A 343 31.96 -20.09 -12.10
CA LEU A 343 30.50 -20.10 -11.93
C LEU A 343 29.93 -18.72 -11.55
N ARG A 344 30.63 -17.95 -10.70
CA ARG A 344 30.25 -16.55 -10.38
C ARG A 344 30.30 -15.66 -11.63
N ARG A 345 31.32 -15.79 -12.48
CA ARG A 345 31.46 -15.03 -13.75
C ARG A 345 30.35 -15.38 -14.75
N GLU A 346 30.03 -16.67 -14.89
CA GLU A 346 28.92 -17.15 -15.72
C GLU A 346 27.56 -16.64 -15.21
N MET A 347 27.31 -16.70 -13.90
CA MET A 347 26.09 -16.14 -13.32
C MET A 347 25.98 -14.62 -13.49
N LYS A 348 27.09 -13.86 -13.40
CA LYS A 348 27.09 -12.40 -13.68
C LYS A 348 26.80 -12.10 -15.15
N ALA A 349 27.31 -12.91 -16.08
CA ALA A 349 26.98 -12.81 -17.50
C ALA A 349 25.50 -13.14 -17.77
N ASN A 350 24.98 -14.23 -17.20
CA ASN A 350 23.58 -14.63 -17.36
C ASN A 350 22.59 -13.61 -16.72
N ARG A 351 22.93 -13.00 -15.57
CA ARG A 351 22.16 -11.86 -15.01
C ARG A 351 22.09 -10.68 -15.99
N LYS A 352 23.20 -10.36 -16.69
CA LYS A 352 23.23 -9.32 -17.73
C LYS A 352 22.42 -9.71 -18.97
N GLU A 353 22.51 -10.96 -19.43
CA GLU A 353 21.76 -11.46 -20.61
C GLU A 353 20.23 -11.45 -20.34
N ILE A 354 19.79 -11.81 -19.11
CA ILE A 354 18.39 -11.65 -18.65
C ILE A 354 17.98 -10.18 -18.68
N ARG A 355 18.73 -9.30 -18.02
CA ARG A 355 18.39 -7.88 -17.84
C ARG A 355 18.17 -7.16 -19.17
N VAL A 356 19.01 -7.44 -20.17
CA VAL A 356 18.88 -6.86 -21.52
C VAL A 356 17.66 -7.41 -22.28
N ARG A 357 17.33 -8.71 -22.15
CA ARG A 357 16.11 -9.27 -22.78
C ARG A 357 14.83 -8.75 -22.12
N GLU A 358 14.76 -8.75 -20.79
CA GLU A 358 13.60 -8.26 -20.05
C GLU A 358 13.37 -6.75 -20.30
N GLN A 359 14.43 -5.94 -20.45
CA GLN A 359 14.31 -4.54 -20.85
C GLN A 359 13.68 -4.35 -22.24
N LYS A 360 14.02 -5.17 -23.24
CA LYS A 360 13.39 -5.11 -24.57
C LYS A 360 11.91 -5.47 -24.50
N VAL A 361 11.59 -6.63 -23.89
CA VAL A 361 10.21 -7.09 -23.71
C VAL A 361 9.34 -6.07 -22.97
N VAL A 362 9.90 -5.37 -21.97
CA VAL A 362 9.19 -4.26 -21.29
C VAL A 362 8.97 -3.07 -22.22
N GLY A 363 9.96 -2.69 -23.02
CA GLY A 363 9.82 -1.66 -24.06
C GLY A 363 8.67 -2.00 -25.00
N ASP A 364 8.64 -3.21 -25.54
CA ASP A 364 7.59 -3.70 -26.44
C ASP A 364 6.20 -3.66 -25.75
N ILE A 365 6.09 -4.17 -24.52
CA ILE A 365 4.84 -4.18 -23.75
C ILE A 365 4.34 -2.74 -23.50
N VAL A 366 5.21 -1.83 -23.09
CA VAL A 366 4.84 -0.43 -22.76
C VAL A 366 4.54 0.37 -24.04
N GLN A 367 5.28 0.14 -25.13
CA GLN A 367 5.02 0.77 -26.42
C GLN A 367 3.63 0.41 -26.92
N HIS A 368 3.27 -0.88 -26.86
CA HIS A 368 1.97 -1.41 -27.30
C HIS A 368 0.85 -1.32 -26.26
N SER A 369 1.06 -0.73 -25.09
CA SER A 369 -0.01 -0.53 -24.10
C SER A 369 -0.91 0.65 -24.50
N ASN A 370 -2.22 0.43 -24.51
CA ASN A 370 -3.20 1.50 -24.69
C ASN A 370 -3.27 2.40 -23.45
N VAL A 371 -3.23 1.78 -22.26
CA VAL A 371 -3.24 2.47 -20.97
C VAL A 371 -2.14 1.92 -20.07
N VAL A 372 -1.31 2.81 -19.54
CA VAL A 372 -0.25 2.50 -18.58
C VAL A 372 -0.62 3.09 -17.22
N PHE A 373 -0.46 2.30 -16.16
CA PHE A 373 -0.85 2.65 -14.79
C PHE A 373 0.39 2.69 -13.89
N ALA A 374 0.66 3.80 -13.22
CA ALA A 374 1.78 3.95 -12.28
C ALA A 374 1.40 4.89 -11.13
N THR A 375 2.02 4.81 -9.95
CA THR A 375 1.90 5.95 -9.01
C THR A 375 2.67 7.16 -9.56
N ASN A 376 2.40 8.38 -9.08
CA ASN A 376 3.12 9.59 -9.49
C ASN A 376 4.65 9.40 -9.48
N VAL A 377 5.19 8.94 -8.34
CA VAL A 377 6.62 8.61 -8.16
C VAL A 377 7.03 7.32 -8.90
N GLY A 378 6.06 6.48 -9.29
CA GLY A 378 6.23 5.33 -10.17
C GLY A 378 6.45 5.71 -11.63
N ALA A 379 5.91 6.84 -12.12
CA ALA A 379 6.09 7.32 -13.49
C ALA A 379 7.56 7.71 -13.80
N ALA A 380 8.33 8.11 -12.79
CA ALA A 380 9.81 8.23 -12.84
C ALA A 380 10.54 6.87 -12.86
N SER A 381 9.91 5.82 -13.39
CA SER A 381 10.57 4.53 -13.65
C SER A 381 11.45 4.64 -14.89
N LYS A 382 12.66 4.07 -14.85
CA LYS A 382 13.52 3.96 -16.04
C LYS A 382 12.84 3.21 -17.21
N LEU A 383 11.83 2.38 -16.90
CA LEU A 383 11.01 1.65 -17.88
C LEU A 383 10.02 2.55 -18.64
N LEU A 384 9.83 3.79 -18.19
CA LEU A 384 8.96 4.81 -18.79
C LEU A 384 9.74 6.07 -19.21
N LYS A 385 11.08 6.04 -19.20
CA LYS A 385 11.91 7.21 -19.49
C LYS A 385 11.61 7.75 -20.90
N ASP A 386 11.80 6.90 -21.90
CA ASP A 386 11.77 7.24 -23.32
C ASP A 386 10.40 6.94 -23.96
N VAL A 387 9.32 7.12 -23.18
CA VAL A 387 7.93 6.88 -23.58
C VAL A 387 7.11 8.12 -23.32
N THR A 388 6.51 8.64 -24.40
CA THR A 388 5.52 9.73 -24.39
C THR A 388 4.09 9.18 -24.42
N PHE A 389 3.15 10.03 -24.01
CA PHE A 389 1.72 9.78 -23.96
C PHE A 389 0.96 10.98 -24.57
N ASP A 390 -0.26 10.76 -25.04
CA ASP A 390 -1.10 11.87 -25.51
C ASP A 390 -1.83 12.56 -24.36
N LEU A 391 -2.14 11.79 -23.32
CA LEU A 391 -2.91 12.22 -22.17
C LEU A 391 -2.34 11.60 -20.88
N VAL A 392 -2.10 12.44 -19.87
CA VAL A 392 -1.95 11.99 -18.48
C VAL A 392 -3.24 12.21 -17.72
N ILE A 393 -3.57 11.29 -16.83
CA ILE A 393 -4.66 11.41 -15.86
C ILE A 393 -4.06 11.20 -14.47
N ILE A 394 -4.37 12.08 -13.51
CA ILE A 394 -3.99 11.90 -12.11
C ILE A 394 -5.29 11.84 -11.28
N ASP A 395 -5.69 10.65 -10.81
CA ASP A 395 -6.76 10.52 -9.81
C ASP A 395 -6.18 10.76 -8.40
N GLU A 396 -7.03 11.19 -7.49
CA GLU A 396 -6.66 11.71 -6.16
C GLU A 396 -5.55 12.80 -6.19
N ALA A 397 -5.53 13.64 -7.22
CA ALA A 397 -4.54 14.72 -7.39
C ALA A 397 -4.52 15.75 -6.24
N ALA A 398 -5.63 15.88 -5.51
CA ALA A 398 -5.76 16.75 -4.33
C ALA A 398 -5.09 16.20 -3.04
N GLN A 399 -4.59 14.96 -3.06
CA GLN A 399 -3.75 14.36 -1.99
C GLN A 399 -2.28 14.27 -2.40
N ALA A 400 -1.93 14.80 -3.57
CA ALA A 400 -0.58 14.71 -4.13
C ALA A 400 0.18 16.02 -3.90
N LEU A 401 1.42 15.91 -3.39
CA LEU A 401 2.37 17.02 -3.43
C LEU A 401 2.52 17.51 -4.87
N GLU A 402 2.49 18.82 -5.11
CA GLU A 402 2.53 19.39 -6.47
C GLU A 402 3.74 18.89 -7.28
N ALA A 403 4.93 18.86 -6.67
CA ALA A 403 6.15 18.30 -7.26
C ALA A 403 6.04 16.83 -7.70
N SER A 404 5.11 16.06 -7.14
CA SER A 404 4.85 14.67 -7.55
C SER A 404 4.00 14.60 -8.81
N CYS A 405 3.06 15.53 -9.02
CA CYS A 405 2.20 15.58 -10.20
C CYS A 405 3.00 15.92 -11.46
N TRP A 406 4.05 16.72 -11.34
CA TRP A 406 4.93 17.05 -12.46
C TRP A 406 5.69 15.85 -13.03
N ILE A 407 5.96 14.80 -12.24
CA ILE A 407 6.64 13.57 -12.71
C ILE A 407 5.90 12.91 -13.89
N PRO A 408 4.59 12.61 -13.82
CA PRO A 408 3.84 12.09 -14.96
C PRO A 408 3.35 13.17 -15.94
N ILE A 409 3.18 14.45 -15.53
CA ILE A 409 2.76 15.53 -16.45
C ILE A 409 3.80 15.76 -17.55
N LEU A 410 5.10 15.80 -17.22
CA LEU A 410 6.22 15.96 -18.17
C LEU A 410 6.38 14.80 -19.18
N LYS A 411 5.39 13.89 -19.27
CA LYS A 411 5.35 12.76 -20.20
C LYS A 411 4.17 12.81 -21.18
N ALA A 412 3.27 13.79 -21.07
CA ALA A 412 2.06 13.88 -21.88
C ALA A 412 1.85 15.28 -22.49
N LYS A 413 1.08 15.34 -23.57
CA LYS A 413 0.70 16.60 -24.25
C LYS A 413 -0.32 17.42 -23.47
N ARG A 414 -1.25 16.73 -22.79
CA ARG A 414 -2.31 17.33 -21.97
C ARG A 414 -2.58 16.53 -20.69
N CYS A 415 -3.17 17.19 -19.71
CA CYS A 415 -3.37 16.67 -18.36
C CYS A 415 -4.85 16.74 -17.92
N VAL A 416 -5.34 15.68 -17.30
CA VAL A 416 -6.60 15.71 -16.53
C VAL A 416 -6.35 15.34 -15.07
N LEU A 417 -6.69 16.24 -14.16
CA LEU A 417 -6.59 16.03 -12.72
C LEU A 417 -7.97 15.70 -12.16
N ALA A 418 -8.12 14.54 -11.53
CA ALA A 418 -9.31 14.18 -10.77
C ALA A 418 -8.99 14.20 -9.27
N GLY A 419 -9.87 14.79 -8.46
CA GLY A 419 -9.62 14.93 -7.03
C GLY A 419 -10.71 15.69 -6.29
N ASP A 420 -10.46 15.95 -5.01
CA ASP A 420 -11.28 16.83 -4.19
C ASP A 420 -10.41 17.56 -3.16
N HIS A 421 -10.21 18.85 -3.38
CA HIS A 421 -9.42 19.74 -2.51
C HIS A 421 -10.14 20.10 -1.20
N LEU A 422 -11.39 19.65 -0.99
CA LEU A 422 -12.12 19.79 0.25
C LEU A 422 -12.09 18.50 1.11
N GLN A 423 -11.38 17.48 0.64
CA GLN A 423 -10.95 16.30 1.41
C GLN A 423 -9.45 16.40 1.77
N LEU A 424 -8.84 15.32 2.30
CA LEU A 424 -7.49 15.37 2.90
C LEU A 424 -6.42 15.94 1.96
N PRO A 425 -5.55 16.86 2.44
CA PRO A 425 -4.33 17.24 1.74
C PRO A 425 -3.23 16.16 1.87
N PRO A 426 -2.11 16.26 1.12
CA PRO A 426 -0.94 15.39 1.32
C PRO A 426 -0.42 15.42 2.77
N THR A 427 -0.14 14.23 3.32
CA THR A 427 0.52 14.08 4.63
C THR A 427 1.97 14.56 4.55
N ILE A 428 2.37 15.45 5.47
CA ILE A 428 3.69 16.09 5.55
C ILE A 428 4.16 16.01 7.01
N LYS A 429 5.39 15.55 7.24
CA LYS A 429 5.98 15.39 8.58
C LYS A 429 6.45 16.72 9.15
N SER A 430 7.15 17.52 8.34
CA SER A 430 7.66 18.82 8.76
C SER A 430 6.55 19.85 8.80
N LYS A 431 6.06 20.11 10.02
CA LYS A 431 5.06 21.16 10.31
C LYS A 431 5.51 22.53 9.76
N ILE A 432 6.82 22.78 9.74
CA ILE A 432 7.43 24.00 9.18
C ILE A 432 7.32 24.04 7.65
N ALA A 433 7.50 22.92 6.95
CA ALA A 433 7.34 22.86 5.50
C ALA A 433 5.86 22.96 5.09
N ALA A 434 4.97 22.26 5.81
CA ALA A 434 3.53 22.34 5.61
C ALA A 434 3.01 23.78 5.75
N ALA A 435 3.33 24.45 6.87
CA ALA A 435 2.91 25.84 7.13
C ALA A 435 3.50 26.88 6.16
N LYS A 436 4.57 26.54 5.43
CA LYS A 436 5.16 27.37 4.36
C LYS A 436 4.58 27.07 2.96
N GLY A 437 3.58 26.21 2.87
CA GLY A 437 2.82 25.95 1.64
C GLY A 437 3.08 24.61 0.97
N LEU A 438 3.92 23.72 1.53
CA LEU A 438 4.13 22.37 0.93
C LEU A 438 2.84 21.53 0.90
N VAL A 439 1.86 21.88 1.75
CA VAL A 439 0.54 21.26 1.85
C VAL A 439 -0.41 21.65 0.71
N VAL A 440 -0.13 22.75 0.00
CA VAL A 440 -0.95 23.23 -1.13
C VAL A 440 -0.70 22.31 -2.33
N THR A 441 -1.75 21.67 -2.84
CA THR A 441 -1.62 20.81 -4.01
C THR A 441 -1.75 21.60 -5.31
N LEU A 442 -1.37 20.94 -6.42
CA LEU A 442 -1.66 21.43 -7.76
C LEU A 442 -3.16 21.72 -7.94
N PHE A 443 -4.03 20.89 -7.35
CA PHE A 443 -5.49 21.05 -7.42
C PHE A 443 -5.97 22.28 -6.64
N ASP A 444 -5.47 22.50 -5.41
CA ASP A 444 -5.76 23.70 -4.63
C ASP A 444 -5.33 24.97 -5.41
N ARG A 445 -4.10 24.97 -5.95
CA ARG A 445 -3.52 26.14 -6.63
C ARG A 445 -4.28 26.53 -7.90
N ILE A 446 -4.64 25.55 -8.72
CA ILE A 446 -5.42 25.78 -9.95
C ILE A 446 -6.86 26.21 -9.61
N THR A 447 -7.52 25.56 -8.64
CA THR A 447 -8.91 25.89 -8.28
C THR A 447 -9.03 27.27 -7.61
N SER A 448 -7.98 27.73 -6.92
CA SER A 448 -7.94 29.04 -6.26
C SER A 448 -7.72 30.22 -7.21
N TYR A 449 -7.35 29.98 -8.48
CA TYR A 449 -6.88 31.02 -9.38
C TYR A 449 -7.89 31.32 -10.49
N LYS A 450 -8.31 32.58 -10.62
CA LYS A 450 -9.48 32.96 -11.45
C LYS A 450 -9.35 32.55 -12.91
N ASN A 451 -8.20 32.78 -13.53
CA ASN A 451 -7.99 32.52 -14.96
C ASN A 451 -8.07 31.02 -15.29
N THR A 452 -7.75 30.15 -14.33
CA THR A 452 -7.80 28.68 -14.46
C THR A 452 -8.99 28.04 -13.76
N GLN A 453 -9.85 28.81 -13.07
CA GLN A 453 -11.12 28.32 -12.51
C GLN A 453 -12.05 27.76 -13.61
N SER A 454 -11.92 28.27 -14.84
CA SER A 454 -12.54 27.75 -16.06
C SER A 454 -12.17 26.28 -16.37
N THR A 455 -11.03 25.78 -15.86
CA THR A 455 -10.61 24.37 -16.01
C THR A 455 -11.38 23.39 -15.15
N VAL A 456 -12.19 23.84 -14.18
CA VAL A 456 -12.79 22.99 -13.16
C VAL A 456 -14.25 22.66 -13.49
N LYS A 457 -14.58 21.37 -13.51
CA LYS A 457 -15.97 20.86 -13.49
C LYS A 457 -16.20 20.00 -12.26
N MET A 458 -17.21 20.35 -11.47
CA MET A 458 -17.61 19.62 -10.28
C MET A 458 -18.72 18.61 -10.60
N LEU A 459 -18.61 17.41 -10.04
CA LEU A 459 -19.68 16.41 -10.04
C LEU A 459 -20.68 16.76 -8.93
N ASP A 460 -21.95 16.98 -9.29
CA ASP A 460 -22.94 17.60 -8.39
C ASP A 460 -23.82 16.61 -7.62
N THR A 461 -23.87 15.35 -8.04
CA THR A 461 -24.83 14.36 -7.54
C THR A 461 -24.13 13.17 -6.92
N GLN A 462 -24.46 12.85 -5.67
CA GLN A 462 -23.81 11.82 -4.86
C GLN A 462 -24.67 10.56 -4.68
N TYR A 463 -24.00 9.41 -4.75
CA TYR A 463 -24.57 8.04 -4.67
C TYR A 463 -24.10 7.29 -3.42
N ARG A 464 -23.46 8.00 -2.48
CA ARG A 464 -23.23 7.53 -1.11
C ARG A 464 -24.40 8.02 -0.26
N MET A 465 -24.13 8.91 0.70
CA MET A 465 -24.84 9.28 1.93
C MET A 465 -26.38 9.38 1.86
N HIS A 466 -27.05 9.23 3.01
CA HIS A 466 -28.40 9.78 3.24
C HIS A 466 -28.39 11.31 3.07
N GLU A 467 -29.53 11.91 2.76
CA GLU A 467 -29.62 13.34 2.44
C GLU A 467 -29.15 14.22 3.60
N ASP A 468 -29.61 14.02 4.84
CA ASP A 468 -29.16 14.76 6.04
C ASP A 468 -27.64 14.73 6.27
N ILE A 469 -26.99 13.58 6.03
CA ILE A 469 -25.52 13.42 6.14
C ILE A 469 -24.82 14.23 5.02
N SER A 470 -25.38 14.17 3.81
CA SER A 470 -24.86 14.90 2.66
C SER A 470 -25.08 16.41 2.75
N GLU A 471 -26.18 16.86 3.35
CA GLU A 471 -26.58 18.27 3.39
C GLU A 471 -25.59 19.08 4.23
N TRP A 472 -25.19 18.58 5.42
CA TRP A 472 -24.17 19.24 6.24
C TRP A 472 -22.88 19.47 5.44
N SER A 473 -22.38 18.42 4.79
CA SER A 473 -21.16 18.48 3.97
C SER A 473 -21.34 19.42 2.77
N SER A 474 -22.49 19.34 2.10
CA SER A 474 -22.89 20.19 0.97
C SER A 474 -22.87 21.67 1.34
N GLN A 475 -23.55 22.06 2.42
CA GLN A 475 -23.62 23.45 2.87
C GLN A 475 -22.29 23.96 3.44
N ALA A 476 -21.60 23.16 4.25
CA ALA A 476 -20.39 23.59 4.95
C ALA A 476 -19.14 23.65 4.05
N MET A 477 -19.05 22.81 3.02
CA MET A 477 -17.86 22.70 2.15
C MET A 477 -18.16 22.97 0.67
N TYR A 478 -19.27 22.48 0.14
CA TYR A 478 -19.59 22.49 -1.30
C TYR A 478 -20.68 23.52 -1.70
N LYS A 479 -20.84 24.58 -0.91
CA LYS A 479 -21.77 25.73 -1.14
C LYS A 479 -23.25 25.39 -1.34
N GLY A 480 -23.70 24.21 -0.92
CA GLY A 480 -25.05 23.69 -1.20
C GLY A 480 -25.23 23.12 -2.61
N GLU A 481 -24.17 23.01 -3.41
CA GLU A 481 -24.23 22.53 -4.80
C GLU A 481 -24.32 20.99 -4.90
N LEU A 482 -23.96 20.26 -3.83
CA LEU A 482 -23.95 18.80 -3.78
C LEU A 482 -25.35 18.24 -3.42
N LYS A 483 -25.89 17.38 -4.28
CA LYS A 483 -27.25 16.81 -4.25
C LYS A 483 -27.22 15.30 -4.01
N SER A 484 -28.22 14.75 -3.33
CA SER A 484 -28.39 13.30 -3.18
C SER A 484 -29.17 12.68 -4.34
N PHE A 485 -28.71 11.52 -4.82
CA PHE A 485 -29.50 10.69 -5.73
C PHE A 485 -30.70 10.06 -4.98
N GLU A 486 -31.88 10.04 -5.60
CA GLU A 486 -33.14 9.62 -4.96
C GLU A 486 -33.06 8.24 -4.29
N GLY A 487 -32.45 7.26 -4.97
CA GLY A 487 -32.25 5.89 -4.46
C GLY A 487 -31.25 5.75 -3.29
N VAL A 488 -30.66 6.85 -2.81
CA VAL A 488 -29.88 6.86 -1.55
C VAL A 488 -30.32 7.94 -0.56
N ALA A 489 -31.08 8.95 -1.00
CA ALA A 489 -31.47 10.10 -0.20
C ALA A 489 -32.10 9.71 1.16
N LYS A 490 -32.96 8.69 1.21
CA LYS A 490 -33.77 8.34 2.39
C LYS A 490 -33.42 7.00 3.06
N ARG A 491 -32.25 6.45 2.75
CA ARG A 491 -31.87 5.07 3.13
C ARG A 491 -31.53 4.93 4.63
N LYS A 492 -32.11 3.96 5.32
CA LYS A 492 -31.91 3.75 6.77
C LYS A 492 -31.43 2.35 7.14
N LEU A 493 -30.95 2.14 8.37
CA LEU A 493 -30.36 0.84 8.76
C LEU A 493 -31.39 -0.30 8.79
N HIS A 494 -32.63 -0.03 9.21
CA HIS A 494 -33.72 -1.02 9.22
C HIS A 494 -34.12 -1.57 7.84
N GLU A 495 -33.60 -1.00 6.74
CA GLU A 495 -33.84 -1.50 5.37
C GLU A 495 -32.88 -2.64 4.97
N LEU A 496 -31.84 -2.90 5.78
CA LEU A 496 -30.87 -3.97 5.49
C LEU A 496 -31.50 -5.33 5.86
N PRO A 497 -31.57 -6.31 4.93
CA PRO A 497 -32.37 -7.53 5.09
C PRO A 497 -31.82 -8.54 6.10
N HIS A 498 -30.68 -8.25 6.71
CA HIS A 498 -29.98 -9.06 7.71
C HIS A 498 -29.91 -8.38 9.09
N VAL A 499 -30.59 -7.25 9.26
CA VAL A 499 -30.54 -6.39 10.45
C VAL A 499 -31.90 -6.42 11.16
N SER A 500 -31.88 -6.45 12.50
CA SER A 500 -33.05 -6.59 13.38
C SER A 500 -33.49 -5.26 14.03
N ILE A 501 -32.94 -4.13 13.55
CA ILE A 501 -33.31 -2.77 13.97
C ILE A 501 -34.74 -2.48 13.53
N THR A 502 -35.59 -1.98 14.44
CA THR A 502 -36.96 -1.60 14.09
C THR A 502 -36.98 -0.23 13.41
N LYS A 503 -38.07 0.08 12.68
CA LYS A 503 -38.19 1.40 12.02
C LYS A 503 -38.18 2.56 13.02
N ASP A 504 -38.75 2.32 14.20
CA ASP A 504 -39.03 3.32 15.22
C ASP A 504 -37.98 3.29 16.35
N ASP A 505 -36.84 2.61 16.11
CA ASP A 505 -35.67 2.57 16.99
C ASP A 505 -34.87 3.87 16.89
N GLU A 506 -35.06 4.77 17.86
CA GLU A 506 -34.45 6.10 17.86
C GLU A 506 -32.92 6.08 17.95
N LEU A 507 -32.29 5.03 18.51
CA LEU A 507 -30.83 4.98 18.68
C LEU A 507 -30.14 4.34 17.49
N LEU A 508 -30.59 3.15 17.08
CA LEU A 508 -29.93 2.35 16.05
C LEU A 508 -30.46 2.68 14.65
N ASN A 509 -31.66 3.25 14.50
CA ASN A 509 -32.20 3.70 13.21
C ASN A 509 -32.09 5.22 12.99
N ALA A 510 -31.45 5.96 13.91
CA ALA A 510 -31.00 7.32 13.67
C ALA A 510 -30.10 7.40 12.43
N THR A 511 -30.22 8.48 11.66
CA THR A 511 -29.33 8.74 10.53
C THR A 511 -28.12 9.58 10.97
N LEU A 512 -28.38 10.57 11.82
CA LEU A 512 -27.41 11.34 12.56
C LEU A 512 -27.69 11.09 14.05
N LEU A 513 -26.68 10.68 14.82
CA LEU A 513 -26.77 10.48 16.26
C LEU A 513 -25.63 11.27 16.94
N LEU A 514 -25.97 12.11 17.91
CA LEU A 514 -25.03 12.85 18.74
C LEU A 514 -25.13 12.35 20.18
N LEU A 515 -24.06 11.70 20.65
CA LEU A 515 -23.90 11.24 22.03
C LEU A 515 -23.01 12.24 22.77
N ASP A 516 -23.63 13.16 23.50
CA ASP A 516 -22.93 14.27 24.14
C ASP A 516 -22.31 13.86 25.48
N THR A 517 -21.00 14.04 25.62
CA THR A 517 -20.26 13.77 26.86
C THR A 517 -20.10 15.02 27.74
N ALA A 518 -20.62 16.17 27.33
CA ALA A 518 -20.65 17.37 28.17
C ALA A 518 -21.38 17.09 29.50
N GLY A 519 -20.79 17.54 30.61
CA GLY A 519 -21.33 17.30 31.95
C GLY A 519 -21.19 15.86 32.48
N CYS A 520 -20.71 14.90 31.68
CA CYS A 520 -20.59 13.48 32.07
C CYS A 520 -19.23 13.14 32.75
N GLU A 521 -18.44 14.16 33.12
CA GLU A 521 -17.08 14.05 33.69
C GLU A 521 -16.05 13.24 32.85
N LEU A 522 -16.35 12.98 31.57
CA LEU A 522 -15.47 12.25 30.65
C LEU A 522 -14.39 13.16 30.03
N GLU A 523 -13.40 13.56 30.83
CA GLU A 523 -12.26 14.38 30.36
C GLU A 523 -11.26 13.58 29.50
N GLU A 524 -10.48 14.30 28.67
CA GLU A 524 -9.33 13.74 27.95
C GLU A 524 -8.15 13.44 28.89
N ASP A 525 -7.29 12.46 28.53
CA ASP A 525 -6.08 12.16 29.30
C ASP A 525 -5.26 13.42 29.65
N ALA A 526 -4.80 13.57 30.88
CA ALA A 526 -3.77 14.57 31.21
C ALA A 526 -2.47 14.32 30.40
N LYS A 527 -1.58 15.32 30.31
CA LYS A 527 -0.29 15.12 29.61
C LYS A 527 0.57 14.10 30.38
N ASP A 528 1.20 13.20 29.63
CA ASP A 528 1.53 11.84 30.05
C ASP A 528 2.62 11.71 31.13
N ASP A 529 2.64 10.55 31.79
CA ASP A 529 3.77 10.06 32.58
C ASP A 529 5.08 9.97 31.76
N GLU A 530 6.21 10.32 32.37
CA GLU A 530 7.52 10.50 31.71
C GLU A 530 8.14 9.22 31.11
N LYS A 531 7.47 8.06 31.15
CA LYS A 531 8.07 6.73 30.89
C LYS A 531 7.80 6.11 29.51
N THR A 532 6.93 6.68 28.67
CA THR A 532 6.56 6.05 27.38
C THR A 532 7.19 6.77 26.19
N SER A 533 8.02 6.07 25.41
CA SER A 533 8.79 6.63 24.30
C SER A 533 7.96 7.01 23.06
N SER A 534 8.35 8.13 22.43
CA SER A 534 8.10 8.56 21.04
C SER A 534 6.66 8.61 20.48
N ILE A 535 6.32 9.77 19.86
CA ILE A 535 5.10 10.08 19.09
C ILE A 535 3.75 9.98 19.85
N LEU A 536 3.50 8.95 20.65
CA LEU A 536 2.26 8.75 21.40
C LEU A 536 2.04 9.81 22.49
N GLN A 537 3.13 10.37 23.05
CA GLN A 537 3.14 11.53 23.98
C GLN A 537 2.50 12.83 23.43
N LEU A 538 2.13 12.87 22.14
CA LEU A 538 1.45 13.99 21.50
C LEU A 538 0.04 13.62 20.99
N SER A 539 -0.40 12.37 21.20
CA SER A 539 -1.72 11.88 20.85
C SER A 539 -2.58 11.73 22.10
N LYS A 540 -3.89 11.93 21.95
CA LYS A 540 -4.85 11.91 23.05
C LYS A 540 -5.74 10.67 23.03
N SER A 541 -6.26 10.33 24.19
CA SER A 541 -7.36 9.39 24.41
C SER A 541 -8.37 9.99 25.39
N ASN A 542 -9.53 9.34 25.46
CA ASN A 542 -10.60 9.58 26.41
C ASN A 542 -11.26 8.21 26.64
N GLU A 543 -10.99 7.57 27.78
CA GLU A 543 -11.54 6.24 28.08
C GLU A 543 -13.06 6.22 28.18
N GLY A 544 -13.66 7.33 28.62
CA GLY A 544 -15.12 7.49 28.70
C GLY A 544 -15.76 7.41 27.33
N GLU A 545 -15.34 8.27 26.40
CA GLU A 545 -15.76 8.19 24.99
C GLU A 545 -15.50 6.80 24.39
N ALA A 546 -14.37 6.15 24.73
CA ALA A 546 -14.04 4.84 24.18
C ALA A 546 -15.04 3.75 24.64
N ARG A 547 -15.54 3.81 25.88
CA ARG A 547 -16.60 2.92 26.39
C ARG A 547 -17.96 3.18 25.74
N VAL A 548 -18.34 4.45 25.59
CA VAL A 548 -19.61 4.85 24.94
C VAL A 548 -19.63 4.41 23.48
N VAL A 549 -18.53 4.64 22.75
CA VAL A 549 -18.35 4.13 21.38
C VAL A 549 -18.40 2.60 21.36
N ALA A 550 -17.74 1.91 22.28
CA ALA A 550 -17.75 0.45 22.33
C ALA A 550 -19.17 -0.11 22.56
N ARG A 551 -19.93 0.43 23.51
CA ARG A 551 -21.34 0.04 23.77
C ARG A 551 -22.22 0.24 22.54
N HIS A 552 -22.16 1.41 21.89
CA HIS A 552 -22.95 1.66 20.67
C HIS A 552 -22.54 0.77 19.49
N VAL A 553 -21.25 0.46 19.35
CA VAL A 553 -20.76 -0.48 18.33
C VAL A 553 -21.24 -1.91 18.61
N CYS A 554 -21.23 -2.37 19.86
CA CYS A 554 -21.80 -3.66 20.24
C CYS A 554 -23.29 -3.72 19.88
N ALA A 555 -24.08 -2.73 20.28
CA ALA A 555 -25.52 -2.68 19.99
C ALA A 555 -25.84 -2.75 18.48
N LEU A 556 -25.07 -2.06 17.62
CA LEU A 556 -25.20 -2.15 16.16
C LEU A 556 -24.89 -3.56 15.62
N LEU A 557 -23.87 -4.23 16.16
CA LEU A 557 -23.45 -5.57 15.73
C LEU A 557 -24.40 -6.67 16.25
N GLU A 558 -24.91 -6.52 17.48
CA GLU A 558 -25.91 -7.40 18.10
C GLU A 558 -27.27 -7.27 17.41
N ALA A 559 -27.64 -6.06 16.97
CA ALA A 559 -28.77 -5.84 16.07
C ALA A 559 -28.53 -6.36 14.64
N GLY A 560 -27.38 -6.95 14.34
CA GLY A 560 -27.13 -7.77 13.15
C GLY A 560 -26.28 -7.13 12.05
N LEU A 561 -25.75 -5.90 12.22
CA LEU A 561 -24.76 -5.37 11.26
C LEU A 561 -23.51 -6.24 11.27
N LYS A 562 -22.85 -6.39 10.12
CA LYS A 562 -21.58 -7.13 10.03
C LYS A 562 -20.40 -6.27 10.47
N GLU A 563 -19.34 -6.92 10.97
CA GLU A 563 -18.05 -6.27 11.30
C GLU A 563 -17.48 -5.44 10.14
N ASP A 564 -17.72 -5.85 8.88
CA ASP A 564 -17.28 -5.15 7.67
C ASP A 564 -18.30 -4.12 7.13
N GLU A 565 -19.47 -3.99 7.76
CA GLU A 565 -20.47 -2.96 7.49
C GLU A 565 -20.39 -1.78 8.48
N VAL A 566 -19.67 -1.94 9.58
CA VAL A 566 -19.38 -0.89 10.59
C VAL A 566 -17.92 -0.40 10.47
N ALA A 567 -17.64 0.83 10.90
CA ALA A 567 -16.29 1.26 11.26
C ALA A 567 -16.29 2.27 12.41
N VAL A 568 -15.15 2.35 13.08
CA VAL A 568 -14.88 3.33 14.13
C VAL A 568 -13.76 4.27 13.69
N ILE A 569 -14.03 5.57 13.69
CA ILE A 569 -13.11 6.60 13.22
C ILE A 569 -12.84 7.61 14.33
N THR A 570 -11.58 7.89 14.63
CA THR A 570 -11.19 8.92 15.61
C THR A 570 -9.98 9.72 15.10
N PRO A 571 -9.77 11.00 15.46
CA PRO A 571 -8.62 11.76 14.98
C PRO A 571 -7.28 11.30 15.56
N TYR A 572 -7.29 10.58 16.69
CA TYR A 572 -6.11 10.36 17.52
C TYR A 572 -5.66 8.89 17.58
N ASN A 573 -4.37 8.65 17.31
CA ASN A 573 -3.81 7.30 17.25
C ASN A 573 -3.79 6.57 18.62
N LYS A 574 -3.69 7.30 19.73
CA LYS A 574 -3.80 6.75 21.10
C LYS A 574 -5.23 6.23 21.35
N GLN A 575 -6.27 7.02 21.03
CA GLN A 575 -7.67 6.55 21.03
C GLN A 575 -7.92 5.36 20.08
N VAL A 576 -7.27 5.30 18.90
CA VAL A 576 -7.33 4.10 18.03
C VAL A 576 -6.79 2.85 18.74
N GLN A 577 -5.79 2.98 19.62
CA GLN A 577 -5.28 1.85 20.40
C GLN A 577 -6.25 1.45 21.52
N THR A 578 -6.80 2.43 22.27
CA THR A 578 -7.80 2.20 23.33
C THR A 578 -9.04 1.47 22.77
N LEU A 579 -9.62 1.98 21.68
CA LEU A 579 -10.78 1.37 21.02
C LEU A 579 -10.48 -0.04 20.48
N LYS A 580 -9.24 -0.30 20.02
CA LYS A 580 -8.83 -1.64 19.57
C LYS A 580 -8.70 -2.64 20.70
N ALA A 581 -8.21 -2.22 21.86
CA ALA A 581 -8.14 -3.06 23.05
C ALA A 581 -9.54 -3.47 23.53
N LEU A 582 -10.54 -2.58 23.45
CA LEU A 582 -11.92 -2.85 23.84
C LEU A 582 -12.69 -3.74 22.86
N LEU A 583 -12.45 -3.61 21.54
CA LEU A 583 -13.35 -4.18 20.52
C LEU A 583 -12.75 -5.32 19.66
N LEU A 584 -11.43 -5.39 19.43
CA LEU A 584 -10.87 -6.37 18.48
C LEU A 584 -10.73 -7.80 19.03
N GLU A 585 -10.89 -8.02 20.35
CA GLU A 585 -10.95 -9.36 20.91
C GLU A 585 -12.28 -10.05 20.52
N SER A 586 -13.40 -9.33 20.65
CA SER A 586 -14.73 -9.80 20.24
C SER A 586 -14.96 -9.71 18.72
N TYR A 587 -14.49 -8.62 18.09
CA TYR A 587 -14.81 -8.26 16.70
C TYR A 587 -13.54 -8.06 15.85
N PRO A 588 -12.78 -9.13 15.55
CA PRO A 588 -11.43 -9.04 14.97
C PRO A 588 -11.38 -8.53 13.52
N LYS A 589 -12.52 -8.39 12.81
CA LYS A 589 -12.59 -7.79 11.46
C LYS A 589 -13.04 -6.33 11.48
N LEU A 590 -13.47 -5.80 12.62
CA LEU A 590 -14.00 -4.43 12.73
C LEU A 590 -12.94 -3.39 12.37
N GLU A 591 -13.30 -2.43 11.52
CA GLU A 591 -12.35 -1.43 11.04
C GLU A 591 -12.25 -0.21 11.96
N ILE A 592 -11.28 -0.24 12.88
CA ILE A 592 -10.94 0.86 13.79
C ILE A 592 -9.69 1.59 13.27
N ARG A 593 -9.82 2.85 12.85
CA ARG A 593 -8.72 3.61 12.22
C ARG A 593 -8.76 5.11 12.55
N SER A 594 -7.66 5.80 12.24
CA SER A 594 -7.66 7.26 12.13
C SER A 594 -8.36 7.73 10.85
N VAL A 595 -8.80 9.00 10.81
CA VAL A 595 -9.43 9.63 9.63
C VAL A 595 -8.57 9.43 8.37
N ASP A 596 -7.28 9.77 8.45
CA ASP A 596 -6.32 9.63 7.36
C ASP A 596 -6.14 8.15 6.93
N GLY A 597 -6.34 7.19 7.85
CA GLY A 597 -6.33 5.76 7.58
C GLY A 597 -7.62 5.18 6.97
N PHE A 598 -8.72 5.94 6.93
CA PHE A 598 -10.03 5.51 6.40
C PHE A 598 -10.32 6.07 5.00
N GLN A 599 -9.37 6.78 4.39
CA GLN A 599 -9.56 7.43 3.11
C GLN A 599 -9.90 6.43 1.99
N GLY A 600 -10.86 6.79 1.13
CA GLY A 600 -11.36 5.93 0.05
C GLY A 600 -12.37 4.85 0.47
N CYS A 601 -12.47 4.51 1.75
CA CYS A 601 -13.45 3.56 2.27
C CYS A 601 -14.85 4.18 2.47
N GLU A 602 -15.83 3.33 2.76
CA GLU A 602 -17.24 3.63 3.09
C GLU A 602 -17.89 2.44 3.83
N LYS A 603 -18.90 2.69 4.68
CA LYS A 603 -19.53 1.68 5.57
C LYS A 603 -21.00 1.97 5.78
N GLU A 604 -21.82 0.97 6.12
CA GLU A 604 -23.26 1.17 6.39
C GLU A 604 -23.53 1.96 7.68
N ALA A 605 -22.69 1.77 8.70
CA ALA A 605 -22.63 2.61 9.91
C ALA A 605 -21.20 3.12 10.17
N VAL A 606 -21.08 4.34 10.67
CA VAL A 606 -19.80 4.93 11.13
C VAL A 606 -20.00 5.49 12.53
N VAL A 607 -19.13 5.12 13.48
CA VAL A 607 -19.13 5.64 14.85
C VAL A 607 -17.85 6.44 15.08
N MET A 608 -17.97 7.62 15.67
CA MET A 608 -16.86 8.56 15.84
C MET A 608 -16.64 8.95 17.30
N SER A 609 -15.39 8.98 17.74
CA SER A 609 -14.96 9.60 19.01
C SER A 609 -14.03 10.77 18.71
N LEU A 610 -14.39 11.96 19.20
CA LEU A 610 -13.65 13.20 18.93
C LEU A 610 -12.53 13.47 19.95
N VAL A 611 -12.57 12.80 21.12
CA VAL A 611 -11.57 12.77 22.20
C VAL A 611 -11.42 14.05 23.02
N ARG A 612 -11.72 15.21 22.43
CA ARG A 612 -11.44 16.53 23.02
C ARG A 612 -12.54 16.94 23.99
N SER A 613 -12.28 16.71 25.26
CA SER A 613 -13.05 17.17 26.41
C SER A 613 -12.09 17.81 27.41
N ASN A 614 -12.13 19.14 27.58
CA ASN A 614 -11.23 19.86 28.48
C ASN A 614 -11.75 21.27 28.85
N ALA A 615 -11.54 21.69 30.10
CA ALA A 615 -11.93 23.02 30.61
C ALA A 615 -11.35 24.23 29.83
N SER A 616 -10.33 24.04 28.99
CA SER A 616 -9.79 25.09 28.11
C SER A 616 -10.50 25.23 26.76
N ARG A 617 -11.49 24.35 26.48
CA ARG A 617 -12.27 24.25 25.24
C ARG A 617 -11.42 24.16 23.96
N GLN A 618 -10.25 23.53 24.06
CA GLN A 618 -9.30 23.41 22.95
C GLN A 618 -9.54 22.14 22.13
N VAL A 619 -9.92 22.31 20.85
CA VAL A 619 -10.17 21.20 19.91
C VAL A 619 -8.90 20.65 19.23
N GLY A 620 -7.79 21.39 19.26
CA GLY A 620 -6.49 20.91 18.76
C GLY A 620 -6.52 20.46 17.29
N PHE A 621 -6.28 19.17 17.05
CA PHE A 621 -6.16 18.57 15.71
C PHE A 621 -7.50 18.48 14.95
N LEU A 622 -8.63 18.62 15.67
CA LEU A 622 -9.97 18.70 15.08
C LEU A 622 -10.26 19.99 14.31
N ALA A 623 -9.40 21.01 14.40
CA ALA A 623 -9.53 22.26 13.64
C ALA A 623 -9.24 22.10 12.12
N ASP A 624 -9.00 20.88 11.64
CA ASP A 624 -8.91 20.56 10.21
C ASP A 624 -10.30 20.16 9.67
N ASP A 625 -11.00 21.15 9.11
CA ASP A 625 -12.34 21.00 8.53
C ASP A 625 -12.36 19.94 7.41
N ARG A 626 -11.26 19.77 6.66
CA ARG A 626 -11.13 18.76 5.59
C ARG A 626 -11.10 17.35 6.19
N ARG A 627 -10.44 17.13 7.34
CA ARG A 627 -10.53 15.85 8.09
C ARG A 627 -11.95 15.55 8.55
N MET A 628 -12.63 16.52 9.16
CA MET A 628 -13.99 16.30 9.67
C MET A 628 -14.97 16.00 8.53
N ASN A 629 -14.90 16.75 7.42
CA ASN A 629 -15.64 16.47 6.19
C ASN A 629 -15.38 15.03 5.69
N VAL A 630 -14.11 14.60 5.65
CA VAL A 630 -13.76 13.23 5.24
C VAL A 630 -14.39 12.20 6.18
N ALA A 631 -14.31 12.38 7.50
CA ALA A 631 -14.81 11.41 8.48
C ALA A 631 -16.33 11.20 8.38
N ILE A 632 -17.13 12.27 8.44
CA ILE A 632 -18.60 12.20 8.33
C ILE A 632 -19.01 11.59 6.98
N THR A 633 -18.38 12.00 5.87
CA THR A 633 -18.74 11.51 4.52
C THR A 633 -18.29 10.09 4.21
N ARG A 634 -17.80 9.31 5.19
CA ARG A 634 -17.64 7.85 5.07
C ARG A 634 -18.97 7.12 5.19
N ALA A 635 -19.99 7.77 5.73
CA ALA A 635 -21.21 7.12 6.19
C ALA A 635 -22.22 6.70 5.09
N LYS A 636 -22.67 5.47 5.31
CA LYS A 636 -23.89 4.76 4.93
C LYS A 636 -25.22 5.44 5.21
N ARG A 637 -25.92 4.82 6.15
CA ARG A 637 -27.29 5.06 6.63
C ARG A 637 -27.29 5.76 7.98
N HIS A 638 -26.21 5.58 8.75
CA HIS A 638 -26.05 6.03 10.13
C HIS A 638 -24.64 6.59 10.34
N VAL A 639 -24.55 7.73 11.03
CA VAL A 639 -23.32 8.25 11.64
C VAL A 639 -23.58 8.69 13.07
N ALA A 640 -22.85 8.09 14.01
CA ALA A 640 -22.84 8.48 15.41
C ALA A 640 -21.56 9.28 15.74
N VAL A 641 -21.72 10.41 16.43
CA VAL A 641 -20.62 11.25 16.91
C VAL A 641 -20.70 11.31 18.43
N VAL A 642 -19.63 10.86 19.09
CA VAL A 642 -19.43 10.92 20.54
C VAL A 642 -18.42 12.02 20.84
N CYS A 643 -18.83 13.04 21.61
CA CYS A 643 -17.97 14.18 21.97
C CYS A 643 -18.56 15.07 23.07
N ASP A 644 -17.70 15.85 23.72
CA ASP A 644 -18.09 16.99 24.57
C ASP A 644 -18.50 18.19 23.69
N THR A 645 -19.80 18.47 23.56
CA THR A 645 -20.28 19.59 22.73
C THR A 645 -19.81 20.96 23.23
N ASP A 646 -19.50 21.11 24.52
CA ASP A 646 -19.13 22.36 25.17
C ASP A 646 -17.65 22.73 24.92
N THR A 647 -16.78 21.72 24.77
CA THR A 647 -15.44 21.86 24.17
C THR A 647 -15.49 22.00 22.66
N ILE A 648 -16.24 21.17 21.95
CA ILE A 648 -16.21 21.08 20.48
C ILE A 648 -16.84 22.30 19.80
N SER A 649 -17.91 22.86 20.34
CA SER A 649 -18.62 24.01 19.77
C SER A 649 -17.84 25.32 19.85
N SER A 650 -16.67 25.34 20.50
CA SER A 650 -15.73 26.47 20.45
C SER A 650 -15.17 26.71 19.04
N HIS A 651 -15.09 25.66 18.21
CA HIS A 651 -14.63 25.77 16.83
C HIS A 651 -15.80 26.03 15.88
N LYS A 652 -15.73 27.11 15.09
CA LYS A 652 -16.84 27.58 14.24
C LYS A 652 -17.43 26.49 13.33
N PHE A 653 -16.59 25.68 12.68
CA PHE A 653 -17.03 24.62 11.78
C PHE A 653 -17.69 23.45 12.52
N LEU A 654 -17.15 23.07 13.69
CA LEU A 654 -17.67 21.97 14.50
C LEU A 654 -18.96 22.37 15.23
N GLY A 655 -19.09 23.63 15.67
CA GLY A 655 -20.34 24.18 16.17
C GLY A 655 -21.45 24.31 15.11
N VAL A 656 -21.13 24.18 13.81
CA VAL A 656 -22.13 24.00 12.73
C VAL A 656 -22.48 22.52 12.54
N LEU A 657 -21.53 21.60 12.70
CA LEU A 657 -21.79 20.15 12.74
C LEU A 657 -22.73 19.78 13.89
N VAL A 658 -22.44 20.22 15.12
CA VAL A 658 -23.28 19.99 16.30
C VAL A 658 -24.71 20.47 16.05
N LYS A 659 -24.88 21.73 15.60
CA LYS A 659 -26.21 22.32 15.28
C LYS A 659 -26.95 21.64 14.14
N HIS A 660 -26.26 20.95 13.25
CA HIS A 660 -26.91 20.15 12.21
C HIS A 660 -27.43 18.83 12.80
N PHE A 661 -26.66 18.18 13.68
CA PHE A 661 -27.11 16.99 14.41
C PHE A 661 -28.26 17.32 15.39
N GLU A 662 -28.20 18.43 16.13
CA GLU A 662 -29.30 18.93 16.98
C GLU A 662 -30.62 19.19 16.23
N LYS A 663 -30.55 19.50 14.92
CA LYS A 663 -31.70 19.89 14.10
C LYS A 663 -32.31 18.73 13.31
N PHE A 664 -31.48 17.81 12.83
CA PHE A 664 -31.86 16.77 11.87
C PHE A 664 -31.60 15.34 12.38
N GLY A 665 -30.95 15.20 13.54
CA GLY A 665 -30.58 13.93 14.16
C GLY A 665 -31.18 13.73 15.53
N GLU A 666 -30.79 12.62 16.14
CA GLU A 666 -31.10 12.32 17.53
C GLU A 666 -29.96 12.79 18.43
N TYR A 667 -30.31 13.47 19.52
CA TYR A 667 -29.39 13.92 20.57
C TYR A 667 -29.67 13.10 21.84
N ARG A 668 -28.65 12.50 22.43
CA ARG A 668 -28.73 11.76 23.70
C ARG A 668 -27.51 12.08 24.56
N SER A 669 -27.65 11.96 25.87
CA SER A 669 -26.51 12.09 26.79
C SER A 669 -25.70 10.79 26.78
N ALA A 670 -24.37 10.92 26.78
CA ALA A 670 -23.48 9.78 26.99
C ALA A 670 -23.71 9.09 28.34
N GLN A 671 -24.28 9.79 29.33
CA GLN A 671 -24.67 9.24 30.63
C GLN A 671 -25.66 8.06 30.50
N GLU A 672 -26.55 8.09 29.51
CA GLU A 672 -27.50 7.01 29.22
C GLU A 672 -26.76 5.69 28.92
N TYR A 673 -25.61 5.78 28.24
CA TYR A 673 -24.72 4.65 27.94
C TYR A 673 -23.77 4.29 29.10
N LEU A 674 -23.83 5.01 30.23
CA LEU A 674 -23.02 4.73 31.44
C LEU A 674 -23.84 4.12 32.58
N GLU A 675 -25.13 4.44 32.69
CA GLU A 675 -25.96 4.03 33.83
C GLU A 675 -26.50 2.58 33.75
N GLU A 676 -26.39 1.90 32.60
CA GLU A 676 -26.86 0.51 32.43
C GLU A 676 -26.10 -0.52 33.28
N ASP A 677 -24.96 -0.17 33.90
CA ASP A 677 -24.24 -1.00 34.87
C ASP A 677 -25.02 -1.22 36.20
N VAL A 678 -26.27 -0.75 36.31
CA VAL A 678 -27.12 -0.80 37.52
C VAL A 678 -28.33 -1.76 37.39
N VAL A 679 -28.47 -2.51 36.29
CA VAL A 679 -29.51 -3.54 36.13
C VAL A 679 -28.94 -4.94 36.37
N GLU A 680 -29.49 -5.69 37.33
CA GLU A 680 -29.04 -7.05 37.68
C GLU A 680 -29.25 -8.06 36.53
N GLY A 681 -28.22 -8.30 35.70
CA GLY A 681 -28.40 -8.99 34.41
C GLY A 681 -27.17 -9.66 33.77
N THR A 682 -26.29 -10.30 34.55
CA THR A 682 -25.19 -11.18 34.05
C THR A 682 -24.23 -10.58 33.02
N MET A 683 -23.23 -9.82 33.49
CA MET A 683 -21.88 -9.85 32.91
C MET A 683 -20.87 -10.29 33.98
N ASP A 684 -19.89 -11.12 33.63
CA ASP A 684 -18.98 -11.74 34.59
C ASP A 684 -17.93 -10.76 35.15
N GLU A 685 -18.21 -10.29 36.36
CA GLU A 685 -17.37 -9.35 37.14
C GLU A 685 -15.93 -9.90 37.40
N GLU A 686 -15.73 -11.22 37.31
CA GLU A 686 -14.41 -11.85 37.41
C GLU A 686 -13.46 -11.43 36.26
N LEU A 687 -13.98 -11.20 35.05
CA LEU A 687 -13.14 -10.89 33.89
C LEU A 687 -12.44 -9.53 34.08
N VAL A 688 -13.18 -8.50 34.49
CA VAL A 688 -12.65 -7.15 34.77
C VAL A 688 -11.67 -7.17 35.94
N LYS A 689 -11.94 -7.97 36.98
CA LYS A 689 -11.02 -8.17 38.12
C LYS A 689 -9.73 -8.87 37.71
N SER A 690 -9.78 -9.85 36.79
CA SER A 690 -8.59 -10.54 36.30
C SER A 690 -7.62 -9.61 35.53
N LEU A 691 -8.18 -8.70 34.71
CA LEU A 691 -7.40 -7.73 33.94
C LEU A 691 -6.71 -6.70 34.83
N SER A 692 -7.39 -6.21 35.87
CA SER A 692 -6.80 -5.24 36.81
C SER A 692 -5.70 -5.85 37.69
N ALA A 693 -5.79 -7.15 38.04
CA ALA A 693 -4.76 -7.85 38.79
C ALA A 693 -3.46 -8.05 37.98
N SER A 694 -3.56 -8.39 36.69
CA SER A 694 -2.39 -8.70 35.86
C SER A 694 -1.46 -7.51 35.61
N ALA A 695 -1.90 -6.27 35.87
CA ALA A 695 -1.08 -5.06 35.76
C ALA A 695 -0.18 -4.81 36.99
N ALA A 696 -0.43 -5.49 38.13
CA ALA A 696 0.22 -5.20 39.41
C ALA A 696 1.44 -6.10 39.74
N GLU A 697 1.59 -7.26 39.09
CA GLU A 697 2.61 -8.25 39.45
C GLU A 697 3.94 -8.15 38.68
N SER A 698 4.05 -7.31 37.65
CA SER A 698 5.27 -7.24 36.82
C SER A 698 6.46 -6.52 37.47
N ASP A 699 6.26 -5.81 38.59
CA ASP A 699 7.28 -4.91 39.18
C ASP A 699 7.78 -5.37 40.57
N LYS A 700 8.25 -6.64 40.65
CA LYS A 700 9.21 -7.15 41.66
C LYS A 700 9.78 -8.53 41.27
N SER A 701 11.01 -8.56 40.73
CA SER A 701 12.18 -9.23 41.35
C SER A 701 13.26 -9.71 40.36
N SER A 702 14.50 -9.22 40.54
CA SER A 702 15.71 -10.01 40.29
C SER A 702 16.96 -9.37 40.93
N ALA A 703 17.33 -9.82 42.14
CA ALA A 703 18.65 -9.58 42.73
C ALA A 703 19.04 -10.80 43.58
N PRO A 704 20.02 -11.63 43.16
CA PRO A 704 20.29 -12.90 43.82
C PRO A 704 21.44 -12.83 44.83
N SER A 705 21.25 -13.41 46.02
CA SER A 705 22.29 -14.26 46.62
C SER A 705 21.73 -15.19 47.71
N THR A 706 22.22 -16.42 47.69
CA THR A 706 22.11 -17.45 48.75
C THR A 706 23.02 -17.05 49.94
N THR A 707 22.89 -17.53 51.19
CA THR A 707 22.76 -18.95 51.61
C THR A 707 22.21 -19.16 53.03
N SER A 708 21.45 -20.25 53.20
CA SER A 708 21.44 -21.20 54.34
C SER A 708 21.22 -20.78 55.81
N SER A 709 20.14 -21.38 56.38
CA SER A 709 20.13 -22.24 57.60
C SER A 709 19.46 -21.75 58.92
N SER A 710 19.02 -22.74 59.70
CA SER A 710 18.56 -22.75 61.10
C SER A 710 17.32 -21.95 61.56
N LYS A 711 16.23 -22.71 61.82
CA LYS A 711 15.28 -22.51 62.95
C LYS A 711 15.95 -22.98 64.28
N PRO A 712 15.40 -22.76 65.51
CA PRO A 712 14.08 -22.22 65.91
C PRO A 712 14.06 -21.21 67.11
N THR A 713 12.85 -20.97 67.66
CA THR A 713 12.48 -20.68 69.08
C THR A 713 12.65 -19.29 69.75
N ALA A 714 11.48 -18.69 70.07
CA ALA A 714 10.98 -18.36 71.42
C ALA A 714 11.25 -17.00 72.16
N LYS A 715 10.12 -16.40 72.58
CA LYS A 715 9.81 -15.73 73.89
C LYS A 715 10.50 -14.41 74.33
N ALA A 716 9.73 -13.31 74.15
CA ALA A 716 9.12 -12.47 75.22
C ALA A 716 9.91 -11.44 76.10
N LYS A 717 9.50 -10.15 75.93
CA LYS A 717 9.21 -9.10 76.94
C LYS A 717 10.34 -8.33 77.68
N VAL A 718 9.92 -7.19 78.25
CA VAL A 718 10.54 -6.29 79.27
C VAL A 718 11.53 -5.22 78.73
N ALA A 719 11.66 -3.99 79.26
CA ALA A 719 10.70 -2.91 79.66
C ALA A 719 11.44 -1.61 80.06
N LYS A 720 10.72 -0.47 80.16
CA LYS A 720 11.12 0.87 80.69
C LYS A 720 12.08 1.72 79.81
N GLY A 721 11.99 3.05 79.76
CA GLY A 721 10.92 3.95 80.27
C GLY A 721 11.23 5.47 80.18
N THR A 722 10.16 6.29 80.13
CA THR A 722 10.06 7.78 80.38
C THR A 722 10.95 8.75 79.55
N LYS A 723 10.42 9.71 78.74
CA LYS A 723 9.47 10.87 78.94
C LYS A 723 10.14 12.16 79.49
N PRO A 724 9.61 13.39 79.24
CA PRO A 724 8.36 13.80 78.55
C PRO A 724 8.67 14.62 77.24
N LYS A 725 8.00 15.67 76.71
CA LYS A 725 6.81 16.52 77.05
C LYS A 725 6.23 17.24 75.78
N GLN A 726 4.92 17.56 75.81
CA GLN A 726 4.10 18.69 75.27
C GLN A 726 4.65 19.74 74.23
N VAL A 727 3.88 20.58 73.47
CA VAL A 727 2.47 20.74 72.94
C VAL A 727 2.40 22.16 72.25
N GLN A 728 1.49 22.71 71.39
CA GLN A 728 0.14 22.44 70.84
C GLN A 728 -0.09 23.18 69.46
N LYS A 729 -1.34 23.24 68.95
CA LYS A 729 -1.95 24.17 67.95
C LYS A 729 -2.79 25.27 68.70
N PRO A 730 -3.38 26.40 68.16
CA PRO A 730 -4.19 26.45 66.90
C PRO A 730 -4.54 27.84 66.20
N ASN A 731 -5.43 27.76 65.19
CA ASN A 731 -6.54 28.70 64.80
C ASN A 731 -6.36 30.02 63.99
N LYS A 732 -7.50 30.42 63.38
CA LYS A 732 -7.79 31.57 62.47
C LYS A 732 -8.39 32.78 63.23
N ILE A 733 -8.51 33.98 62.61
CA ILE A 733 -9.73 34.85 62.60
C ILE A 733 -9.63 36.15 61.73
N LEU A 734 -10.71 36.43 60.98
CA LEU A 734 -11.26 37.68 60.35
C LEU A 734 -10.43 38.79 59.62
N LYS A 735 -11.15 39.83 59.16
CA LYS A 735 -10.86 40.80 58.07
C LYS A 735 -10.85 42.29 58.55
N THR A 736 -10.51 43.19 57.62
CA THR A 736 -10.93 44.62 57.41
C THR A 736 -9.95 45.74 57.77
N GLY A 737 -9.99 46.85 57.00
CA GLY A 737 -9.39 48.15 57.34
C GLY A 737 -8.53 48.82 56.23
N ALA A 738 -8.75 50.12 55.99
CA ALA A 738 -7.91 51.09 55.27
C ALA A 738 -7.69 52.33 56.21
N PRO A 739 -7.07 53.50 55.87
CA PRO A 739 -6.70 54.07 54.56
C PRO A 739 -5.45 55.01 54.43
N LYS A 740 -5.16 55.45 53.18
CA LYS A 740 -4.71 56.79 52.67
C LYS A 740 -3.55 57.66 53.28
N VAL A 741 -2.58 58.01 52.38
CA VAL A 741 -1.99 59.38 52.06
C VAL A 741 -1.07 60.01 53.17
N LEU A 742 0.04 60.77 52.94
CA LEU A 742 0.30 62.04 52.19
C LEU A 742 1.80 62.26 51.76
N GLU A 743 1.98 62.88 50.58
CA GLU A 743 3.00 63.85 50.05
C GLU A 743 4.50 63.94 50.45
N THR A 744 5.33 64.35 49.45
CA THR A 744 6.07 65.65 49.47
C THR A 744 6.60 66.09 48.08
N THR A 745 7.06 67.35 47.94
CA THR A 745 7.36 68.12 46.70
C THR A 745 8.88 68.16 46.33
N LYS A 746 9.43 68.70 45.21
CA LYS A 746 9.31 70.07 44.61
C LYS A 746 9.95 70.24 43.19
N THR A 747 9.48 71.27 42.45
CA THR A 747 10.17 72.23 41.52
C THR A 747 10.89 71.80 40.20
N ALA A 748 10.79 72.70 39.21
CA ALA A 748 11.54 72.79 37.92
C ALA A 748 12.38 74.14 37.91
N PRO A 749 12.85 74.82 36.81
CA PRO A 749 12.43 74.80 35.37
C PRO A 749 13.53 75.10 34.27
N ASN A 750 13.07 75.46 33.05
CA ASN A 750 13.68 76.24 31.93
C ASN A 750 14.68 75.65 30.87
N ASP A 751 14.20 75.69 29.61
CA ASP A 751 14.70 76.37 28.38
C ASP A 751 15.97 75.99 27.54
N GLU A 752 15.69 75.88 26.23
CA GLU A 752 16.47 76.21 25.00
C GLU A 752 17.78 75.47 24.57
N LYS A 753 18.22 75.78 23.34
CA LYS A 753 19.35 75.24 22.52
C LYS A 753 20.38 76.39 22.27
N PRO A 754 21.51 76.27 21.50
CA PRO A 754 22.03 75.15 20.70
C PRO A 754 23.59 74.92 20.67
N GLN A 755 24.00 73.94 19.85
CA GLN A 755 25.28 73.83 19.07
C GLN A 755 26.65 73.43 19.68
N THR A 756 27.34 72.57 18.90
CA THR A 756 28.81 72.35 18.72
C THR A 756 29.73 71.90 19.86
N ILE A 757 30.47 70.79 19.65
CA ILE A 757 31.96 70.72 19.57
C ILE A 757 32.46 69.27 19.28
N GLU A 758 33.34 69.12 18.27
CA GLU A 758 34.42 68.12 18.01
C GLU A 758 34.19 66.57 18.22
N ALA A 759 35.04 65.64 17.76
CA ALA A 759 36.44 65.69 17.30
C ALA A 759 36.82 64.72 16.13
N LYS A 760 38.12 64.70 15.80
CA LYS A 760 38.80 64.11 14.61
C LYS A 760 39.19 62.62 14.85
N ALA A 761 39.91 61.85 14.01
CA ALA A 761 40.82 62.07 12.86
C ALA A 761 41.02 60.72 12.09
N SER A 762 41.68 60.55 10.93
CA SER A 762 42.05 61.34 9.72
C SER A 762 42.73 60.34 8.72
N VAL A 763 43.48 60.80 7.68
CA VAL A 763 44.38 60.00 6.78
C VAL A 763 43.62 59.06 5.78
N ALA A 764 44.06 58.72 4.56
CA ALA A 764 44.95 59.26 3.49
C ALA A 764 44.85 58.29 2.26
N THR A 765 45.24 58.55 1.01
CA THR A 765 45.48 59.74 0.15
C THR A 765 45.49 59.24 -1.33
N ALA A 766 45.31 60.11 -2.34
CA ALA A 766 45.12 59.77 -3.76
C ALA A 766 46.39 59.80 -4.64
N ILE A 767 46.28 59.39 -5.92
CA ILE A 767 46.90 60.00 -7.14
C ILE A 767 46.22 59.44 -8.43
N VAL A 768 46.53 60.03 -9.59
CA VAL A 768 45.81 59.97 -10.90
C VAL A 768 46.65 59.24 -11.98
N HIS A 769 46.04 58.59 -12.99
CA HIS A 769 46.39 58.71 -14.43
C HIS A 769 45.45 57.94 -15.39
N GLU A 770 45.63 58.19 -16.70
CA GLU A 770 44.86 57.74 -17.87
C GLU A 770 45.63 56.69 -18.71
N GLU A 771 45.20 56.52 -19.97
CA GLU A 771 45.89 55.94 -21.15
C GLU A 771 45.71 54.45 -21.51
N GLU A 772 45.84 54.21 -22.81
CA GLU A 772 45.67 52.98 -23.59
C GLU A 772 47.06 52.38 -23.91
N ASP A 773 47.17 51.08 -24.24
CA ASP A 773 47.93 50.64 -25.44
C ASP A 773 47.82 49.13 -25.78
N GLU A 774 48.28 48.76 -26.99
CA GLU A 774 48.30 47.41 -27.57
C GLU A 774 49.58 46.57 -27.32
N VAL A 775 49.63 45.37 -27.93
CA VAL A 775 50.82 44.48 -28.17
C VAL A 775 51.33 43.75 -26.91
N GLY A 776 51.58 42.43 -26.86
CA GLY A 776 51.82 41.35 -27.83
C GLY A 776 52.90 40.40 -27.20
N ASN A 777 53.26 39.20 -27.63
CA ASN A 777 52.92 38.31 -28.76
C ASN A 777 53.50 36.89 -28.44
N LYS A 778 53.26 35.87 -29.30
CA LYS A 778 53.77 34.48 -29.34
C LYS A 778 52.96 33.46 -28.50
N ALA A 779 52.22 32.49 -29.07
CA ALA A 779 52.55 31.39 -30.01
C ALA A 779 52.82 30.05 -29.27
N ALA A 780 52.52 28.86 -29.81
CA ALA A 780 52.31 28.47 -31.21
C ALA A 780 51.08 27.54 -31.43
N ALA A 781 50.91 27.01 -32.66
CA ALA A 781 49.66 26.42 -33.16
C ALA A 781 49.80 24.98 -33.70
N THR A 782 48.67 24.35 -34.04
CA THR A 782 48.58 23.38 -35.17
C THR A 782 47.13 23.29 -35.69
N LYS A 783 46.92 22.84 -36.95
CA LYS A 783 45.64 22.89 -37.68
C LYS A 783 45.19 21.52 -38.22
N SER A 784 43.88 21.26 -38.25
CA SER A 784 43.09 20.80 -39.42
C SER A 784 41.60 20.89 -39.02
N VAL A 785 40.66 21.58 -39.69
CA VAL A 785 40.34 21.74 -41.12
C VAL A 785 39.79 20.45 -41.76
N PHE A 786 38.46 20.34 -41.87
CA PHE A 786 37.72 20.65 -43.10
C PHE A 786 36.23 20.92 -42.81
N GLN A 787 35.55 21.67 -43.68
CA GLN A 787 34.13 22.01 -43.62
C GLN A 787 33.60 22.10 -45.05
N MET A 788 32.43 21.53 -45.35
CA MET A 788 31.60 21.92 -46.49
C MET A 788 30.11 21.78 -46.15
N MET A 789 29.34 22.76 -46.62
CA MET A 789 27.89 22.69 -46.82
C MET A 789 27.66 22.13 -48.25
N ASP A 790 26.47 21.77 -48.70
CA ASP A 790 25.42 22.72 -49.10
C ASP A 790 24.04 22.05 -49.21
N SER A 791 23.03 22.92 -49.25
CA SER A 791 21.62 22.62 -49.52
C SER A 791 21.30 22.79 -51.00
N ASP A 792 20.25 22.13 -51.47
CA ASP A 792 19.42 22.70 -52.53
C ASP A 792 17.96 22.24 -52.40
N SER A 793 17.07 23.02 -53.00
CA SER A 793 15.62 22.84 -52.98
C SER A 793 15.07 22.89 -54.40
N ASP A 794 14.05 22.09 -54.72
CA ASP A 794 12.92 22.60 -55.49
C ASP A 794 11.64 21.73 -55.33
N SER A 795 10.64 21.94 -56.19
CA SER A 795 9.22 21.87 -55.84
C SER A 795 8.32 21.27 -56.94
N SER A 796 7.00 21.45 -56.77
CA SER A 796 5.90 21.32 -57.75
C SER A 796 5.28 19.93 -58.02
N ASP A 797 4.02 20.00 -58.47
CA ASP A 797 3.01 18.95 -58.62
C ASP A 797 2.97 18.37 -60.05
N ASP A 798 2.28 17.23 -60.26
CA ASP A 798 1.35 17.08 -61.39
C ASP A 798 0.38 15.89 -61.21
N GLU A 799 -0.67 15.80 -62.05
CA GLU A 799 -1.78 14.83 -61.94
C GLU A 799 -1.83 13.72 -63.04
N HIS A 800 -2.81 12.80 -62.87
CA HIS A 800 -3.78 12.33 -63.89
C HIS A 800 -3.60 10.95 -64.63
N VAL A 801 -4.73 10.20 -64.66
CA VAL A 801 -5.18 9.07 -65.54
C VAL A 801 -4.51 7.67 -65.49
N GLY A 802 -5.34 6.61 -65.43
CA GLY A 802 -4.99 5.21 -65.79
C GLY A 802 -6.08 4.17 -65.42
N ASP A 803 -6.71 3.51 -66.40
CA ASP A 803 -8.00 2.79 -66.29
C ASP A 803 -8.03 1.33 -65.72
N GLU A 804 -9.18 1.02 -65.10
CA GLU A 804 -10.00 -0.22 -65.06
C GLU A 804 -9.51 -1.65 -64.65
N VAL A 805 -10.53 -2.44 -64.23
CA VAL A 805 -10.67 -3.92 -64.15
C VAL A 805 -10.48 -4.62 -62.77
N LYS A 806 -11.38 -5.59 -62.48
CA LYS A 806 -11.56 -6.39 -61.23
C LYS A 806 -11.11 -7.87 -61.46
N PRO A 807 -11.13 -8.83 -60.49
CA PRO A 807 -11.48 -8.77 -59.05
C PRO A 807 -10.50 -9.49 -58.08
N ASP A 808 -10.86 -9.56 -56.79
CA ASP A 808 -10.44 -10.52 -55.73
C ASP A 808 -8.95 -10.86 -55.49
N GLN A 809 -8.40 -10.34 -54.38
CA GLN A 809 -7.72 -11.18 -53.36
C GLN A 809 -7.51 -10.47 -52.01
N GLN A 810 -7.16 -11.25 -50.97
CA GLN A 810 -6.87 -10.77 -49.62
C GLN A 810 -5.36 -10.48 -49.47
N GLU A 811 -4.97 -9.24 -49.20
CA GLU A 811 -3.58 -8.91 -48.83
C GLU A 811 -3.38 -8.67 -47.33
N SER A 812 -2.22 -9.10 -46.84
CA SER A 812 -1.77 -8.95 -45.45
C SER A 812 -0.97 -7.65 -45.26
N SER A 813 -1.13 -6.97 -44.13
CA SER A 813 -0.48 -5.67 -43.91
C SER A 813 1.05 -5.76 -43.76
N PRO A 814 1.83 -4.72 -44.16
CA PRO A 814 3.31 -4.79 -44.25
C PRO A 814 4.08 -4.84 -42.92
N ARG A 815 3.42 -5.13 -41.78
CA ARG A 815 4.01 -5.03 -40.44
C ARG A 815 4.56 -6.35 -39.87
N ASP A 816 4.40 -7.46 -40.59
CA ASP A 816 4.77 -8.80 -40.13
C ASP A 816 6.22 -9.23 -40.49
N ASP A 817 6.82 -8.61 -41.52
CA ASP A 817 8.11 -9.07 -42.05
C ASP A 817 9.33 -8.63 -41.23
N GLY A 818 9.23 -7.50 -40.52
CA GLY A 818 10.24 -7.11 -39.52
C GLY A 818 10.40 -8.15 -38.40
N LEU A 819 9.30 -8.81 -38.03
CA LEU A 819 9.29 -9.89 -37.03
C LEU A 819 9.98 -11.15 -37.56
N LYS A 820 9.79 -11.48 -38.85
CA LYS A 820 10.44 -12.62 -39.53
C LYS A 820 11.95 -12.39 -39.67
N ALA A 821 12.35 -11.19 -40.11
CA ALA A 821 13.76 -10.83 -40.28
C ALA A 821 14.54 -10.90 -38.96
N ALA A 822 13.99 -10.34 -37.87
CA ALA A 822 14.60 -10.41 -36.54
C ALA A 822 14.75 -11.86 -36.02
N ASN A 823 13.74 -12.71 -36.24
CA ASN A 823 13.79 -14.12 -35.88
C ASN A 823 14.81 -14.91 -36.69
N TYR A 824 15.04 -14.57 -37.96
CA TYR A 824 16.08 -15.20 -38.78
C TYR A 824 17.49 -14.90 -38.25
N LEU A 825 17.77 -13.62 -37.96
CA LEU A 825 19.06 -13.17 -37.42
C LEU A 825 19.38 -13.82 -36.06
N LEU A 826 18.36 -13.97 -35.20
CA LEU A 826 18.48 -14.67 -33.91
C LEU A 826 18.75 -16.18 -34.06
N LYS A 827 18.25 -16.80 -35.13
CA LYS A 827 18.43 -18.23 -35.42
C LYS A 827 19.87 -18.53 -35.88
N ASP A 828 20.47 -17.68 -36.70
CA ASP A 828 21.88 -17.80 -37.09
C ASP A 828 22.84 -17.50 -35.92
N LEU A 829 22.50 -16.54 -35.05
CA LEU A 829 23.22 -16.31 -33.80
C LEU A 829 23.11 -17.51 -32.83
N HIS A 830 22.00 -18.26 -32.84
CA HIS A 830 21.88 -19.51 -32.09
C HIS A 830 22.73 -20.62 -32.72
N LEU A 831 22.64 -20.83 -34.04
CA LEU A 831 23.41 -21.86 -34.76
C LEU A 831 24.93 -21.64 -34.62
N SER A 832 25.40 -20.40 -34.70
CA SER A 832 26.82 -20.05 -34.46
C SER A 832 27.27 -20.20 -33.00
N ARG A 833 26.34 -20.20 -32.02
CA ARG A 833 26.61 -20.53 -30.60
C ARG A 833 26.67 -22.05 -30.38
N VAL A 834 25.88 -22.84 -31.11
CA VAL A 834 25.94 -24.32 -31.12
C VAL A 834 27.22 -24.81 -31.81
N ALA A 835 27.60 -24.22 -32.95
CA ALA A 835 28.82 -24.59 -33.70
C ALA A 835 30.14 -24.35 -32.94
N ARG A 836 30.11 -23.69 -31.78
CA ARG A 836 31.27 -23.46 -30.90
C ARG A 836 31.38 -24.47 -29.74
N GLN A 837 30.49 -25.46 -29.66
CA GLN A 837 30.59 -26.53 -28.67
C GLN A 837 31.44 -27.70 -29.22
N PRO A 838 32.47 -28.17 -28.48
CA PRO A 838 33.25 -29.33 -28.90
C PRO A 838 32.39 -30.61 -28.85
N ALA A 839 32.57 -31.48 -29.84
CA ALA A 839 31.78 -32.71 -29.97
C ALA A 839 32.01 -33.69 -28.80
N PRO A 840 30.98 -34.45 -28.36
CA PRO A 840 31.13 -35.43 -27.29
C PRO A 840 32.02 -36.61 -27.73
N PRO A 841 32.83 -37.19 -26.82
CA PRO A 841 33.74 -38.27 -27.16
C PRO A 841 33.01 -39.58 -27.50
N ALA A 842 33.58 -40.34 -28.43
CA ALA A 842 33.02 -41.61 -28.91
C ALA A 842 33.04 -42.72 -27.83
N PRO A 843 32.06 -43.65 -27.82
CA PRO A 843 31.95 -44.68 -26.78
C PRO A 843 32.99 -45.80 -26.97
N THR A 844 33.84 -46.00 -25.96
CA THR A 844 34.83 -47.09 -25.95
C THR A 844 34.25 -48.39 -25.38
N SER A 845 34.64 -49.53 -25.97
CA SER A 845 34.05 -50.85 -25.67
C SER A 845 34.77 -51.60 -24.53
N GLY A 846 34.08 -51.88 -23.42
CA GLY A 846 34.59 -52.67 -22.29
C GLY A 846 33.81 -53.98 -22.04
N LYS A 847 34.50 -55.13 -21.97
CA LYS A 847 33.88 -56.47 -22.03
C LYS A 847 33.17 -56.92 -20.73
N LYS A 848 32.09 -57.70 -20.94
CA LYS A 848 31.25 -58.42 -19.97
C LYS A 848 32.03 -59.21 -18.88
N LYS A 849 31.46 -59.27 -17.67
CA LYS A 849 31.52 -60.48 -16.80
C LYS A 849 30.09 -60.89 -16.38
N LYS A 850 29.82 -62.20 -16.34
CA LYS A 850 28.51 -62.80 -15.98
C LYS A 850 28.37 -62.97 -14.46
N LYS A 851 27.14 -62.89 -13.92
CA LYS A 851 26.65 -63.85 -12.90
C LYS A 851 25.11 -63.92 -12.82
N ASN A 852 24.60 -65.08 -13.22
CA ASN A 852 23.38 -65.84 -12.88
C ASN A 852 22.04 -65.20 -12.45
N LYS A 853 20.97 -65.92 -12.84
CA LYS A 853 19.56 -65.75 -12.43
C LYS A 853 19.34 -66.06 -10.94
N THR A 854 18.34 -65.42 -10.35
CA THR A 854 17.51 -66.01 -9.28
C THR A 854 16.01 -65.76 -9.58
N LYS A 855 15.10 -66.44 -8.88
CA LYS A 855 13.71 -66.68 -9.33
C LYS A 855 12.75 -65.49 -9.10
N LYS A 856 11.63 -65.50 -9.86
CA LYS A 856 10.37 -64.82 -9.46
C LYS A 856 10.01 -65.21 -8.03
N ASN A 857 9.61 -64.26 -7.20
CA ASN A 857 8.69 -64.52 -6.09
C ASN A 857 7.31 -64.01 -6.48
N GLN A 858 6.32 -64.92 -6.48
CA GLN A 858 4.91 -64.55 -6.51
C GLN A 858 4.48 -64.22 -5.09
N THR A 859 4.09 -62.97 -4.81
CA THR A 859 3.34 -62.68 -3.59
C THR A 859 1.93 -63.22 -3.80
N LYS A 860 1.51 -64.19 -2.98
CA LYS A 860 0.16 -64.77 -3.08
C LYS A 860 -0.91 -63.69 -2.88
N VAL A 861 -2.05 -63.86 -3.56
CA VAL A 861 -3.31 -63.21 -3.16
C VAL A 861 -3.61 -63.64 -1.72
N VAL A 862 -3.90 -62.67 -0.85
CA VAL A 862 -4.38 -62.93 0.51
C VAL A 862 -5.91 -62.92 0.46
N ASN A 863 -6.54 -63.97 1.00
CA ASN A 863 -7.98 -64.08 1.04
C ASN A 863 -8.61 -62.87 1.75
N THR A 864 -9.50 -62.17 1.05
CA THR A 864 -10.37 -61.16 1.66
C THR A 864 -11.43 -61.85 2.49
N ALA A 865 -11.77 -61.26 3.64
CA ALA A 865 -13.04 -61.55 4.32
C ALA A 865 -14.22 -61.21 3.36
N PRO A 866 -15.40 -61.82 3.54
CA PRO A 866 -16.58 -61.45 2.76
C PRO A 866 -16.86 -59.94 2.90
N VAL A 867 -17.12 -59.30 1.78
CA VAL A 867 -17.46 -57.88 1.71
C VAL A 867 -18.97 -57.77 1.90
N ASP A 868 -19.42 -57.04 2.93
CA ASP A 868 -20.84 -56.64 3.02
C ASP A 868 -21.21 -55.91 1.71
N GLU A 869 -22.25 -56.36 1.02
CA GLU A 869 -22.77 -55.68 -0.16
C GLU A 869 -23.59 -54.43 0.24
N LEU A 870 -23.79 -53.50 -0.70
CA LEU A 870 -24.77 -52.42 -0.52
C LEU A 870 -26.17 -53.05 -0.44
N LYS A 871 -27.01 -52.53 0.44
CA LYS A 871 -28.45 -52.85 0.42
C LYS A 871 -29.14 -52.01 -0.64
N ASP A 872 -30.24 -52.52 -1.20
CA ASP A 872 -31.10 -51.73 -2.08
C ASP A 872 -31.58 -50.46 -1.35
N GLY A 873 -31.32 -49.30 -1.96
CA GLY A 873 -31.64 -47.97 -1.42
C GLY A 873 -30.55 -47.33 -0.53
N GLU A 874 -29.50 -48.04 -0.13
CA GLU A 874 -28.39 -47.50 0.68
C GLU A 874 -27.43 -46.67 -0.19
N ASP A 875 -27.08 -45.45 0.23
CA ASP A 875 -26.16 -44.59 -0.53
C ASP A 875 -24.66 -44.91 -0.26
N GLU A 876 -23.74 -44.44 -1.11
CA GLU A 876 -22.32 -44.79 -0.95
C GLU A 876 -21.67 -44.16 0.30
N LEU A 877 -22.20 -43.06 0.83
CA LEU A 877 -21.73 -42.40 2.05
C LEU A 877 -22.25 -43.12 3.30
N GLU A 878 -23.52 -43.51 3.30
CA GLU A 878 -24.17 -44.30 4.35
C GLU A 878 -23.52 -45.70 4.46
N PHE A 879 -23.35 -46.40 3.32
CA PHE A 879 -22.62 -47.67 3.27
C PHE A 879 -21.18 -47.55 3.79
N LEU A 880 -20.45 -46.48 3.41
CA LEU A 880 -19.10 -46.22 3.92
C LEU A 880 -19.10 -45.91 5.42
N THR A 881 -20.15 -45.30 5.95
CA THR A 881 -20.33 -45.03 7.39
C THR A 881 -20.64 -46.33 8.15
N ARG A 882 -21.48 -47.20 7.59
CA ARG A 882 -21.74 -48.55 8.11
C ARG A 882 -20.46 -49.40 8.17
N GLN A 883 -19.64 -49.35 7.11
CA GLN A 883 -18.31 -49.97 7.07
C GLN A 883 -17.35 -49.33 8.10
N ALA A 884 -17.37 -48.00 8.26
CA ALA A 884 -16.50 -47.31 9.22
C ALA A 884 -16.77 -47.72 10.67
N ASN A 885 -17.99 -48.11 11.02
CA ASN A 885 -18.35 -48.56 12.37
C ASN A 885 -18.05 -50.06 12.63
N LYS A 886 -17.72 -50.86 11.60
CA LYS A 886 -17.23 -52.23 11.77
C LYS A 886 -15.70 -52.27 11.92
N SER A 887 -15.24 -53.01 12.93
CA SER A 887 -13.84 -53.24 13.31
C SER A 887 -13.05 -52.04 13.89
N SER A 888 -12.22 -52.35 14.88
CA SER A 888 -11.43 -51.40 15.68
C SER A 888 -9.92 -51.43 15.40
N SER A 889 -9.47 -52.21 14.40
CA SER A 889 -8.05 -52.37 14.05
C SER A 889 -7.78 -52.04 12.58
N CYS A 890 -6.51 -51.77 12.24
CA CYS A 890 -6.09 -51.43 10.88
C CYS A 890 -5.96 -52.68 10.00
N ALA A 891 -6.62 -52.70 8.83
CA ALA A 891 -6.67 -53.86 7.94
C ALA A 891 -5.34 -54.20 7.21
N LEU A 892 -4.25 -53.47 7.43
CA LEU A 892 -2.98 -53.70 6.73
C LEU A 892 -2.23 -54.94 7.24
N GLN A 893 -2.39 -56.05 6.51
CA GLN A 893 -1.71 -57.33 6.77
C GLN A 893 -0.36 -57.47 6.04
N SER A 894 0.47 -56.43 6.08
CA SER A 894 1.89 -56.52 5.72
C SER A 894 2.66 -57.45 6.68
N SER A 895 3.88 -57.86 6.31
CA SER A 895 4.74 -58.72 7.14
C SER A 895 5.00 -58.14 8.54
N SER A 896 5.02 -56.82 8.67
CA SER A 896 4.73 -56.10 9.91
C SER A 896 3.24 -55.74 9.96
N ARG A 897 2.43 -56.55 10.66
CA ARG A 897 0.99 -56.32 10.83
C ARG A 897 0.74 -55.06 11.66
N CYS A 898 -0.06 -54.12 11.17
CA CYS A 898 -0.26 -52.83 11.85
C CYS A 898 -1.08 -52.98 13.14
N LYS A 899 -0.52 -52.59 14.29
CA LYS A 899 -1.18 -52.64 15.61
C LYS A 899 -1.97 -51.36 16.00
N LYS A 900 -2.05 -50.35 15.13
CA LYS A 900 -2.81 -49.12 15.44
C LYS A 900 -4.32 -49.41 15.44
N SER A 901 -5.00 -48.96 16.50
CA SER A 901 -6.47 -48.92 16.55
C SER A 901 -7.01 -47.96 15.47
N THR A 902 -8.20 -48.27 14.98
CA THR A 902 -9.00 -47.44 14.06
C THR A 902 -10.31 -46.99 14.69
N SER A 903 -10.50 -47.20 16.01
CA SER A 903 -11.75 -46.88 16.72
C SER A 903 -12.14 -45.39 16.65
N MET A 904 -11.24 -44.48 17.04
CA MET A 904 -11.49 -43.03 16.99
C MET A 904 -11.09 -42.38 15.65
N LEU A 905 -9.98 -42.82 15.04
CA LEU A 905 -9.41 -42.17 13.85
C LEU A 905 -8.90 -43.20 12.84
N GLY A 906 -9.78 -43.59 11.91
CA GLY A 906 -9.45 -44.43 10.76
C GLY A 906 -10.43 -44.18 9.62
N SER A 907 -9.98 -44.41 8.38
CA SER A 907 -10.77 -44.16 7.17
C SER A 907 -10.91 -45.42 6.33
N VAL A 908 -12.03 -45.51 5.60
CA VAL A 908 -12.36 -46.64 4.72
C VAL A 908 -11.91 -46.31 3.30
N CYS A 909 -11.14 -47.19 2.67
CA CYS A 909 -10.71 -46.97 1.29
C CYS A 909 -11.87 -47.20 0.32
N LYS A 910 -12.20 -46.18 -0.50
CA LYS A 910 -13.30 -46.26 -1.49
C LYS A 910 -13.18 -47.42 -2.49
N PHE A 911 -11.99 -47.98 -2.70
CA PHE A 911 -11.71 -49.03 -3.70
C PHE A 911 -11.79 -50.46 -3.18
N CYS A 912 -11.23 -50.78 -2.00
CA CYS A 912 -11.34 -52.12 -1.40
C CYS A 912 -12.33 -52.20 -0.23
N LYS A 913 -12.94 -51.08 0.15
CA LYS A 913 -13.91 -50.93 1.27
C LYS A 913 -13.39 -51.38 2.65
N LEU A 914 -12.08 -51.57 2.82
CA LEU A 914 -11.44 -51.88 4.11
C LEU A 914 -11.03 -50.62 4.89
N LYS A 915 -11.02 -50.70 6.23
CA LYS A 915 -10.67 -49.61 7.16
C LYS A 915 -9.19 -49.62 7.55
N PHE A 916 -8.53 -48.47 7.47
CA PHE A 916 -7.11 -48.28 7.79
C PHE A 916 -6.90 -47.09 8.73
N CYS A 917 -5.82 -47.10 9.52
CA CYS A 917 -5.37 -45.90 10.23
C CYS A 917 -4.77 -44.89 9.24
N TYR A 918 -4.78 -43.59 9.54
CA TYR A 918 -4.37 -42.51 8.62
C TYR A 918 -3.04 -42.76 7.88
N ASP A 919 -1.98 -43.23 8.57
CA ASP A 919 -0.67 -43.57 7.97
C ASP A 919 -0.75 -44.57 6.80
N HIS A 920 -1.78 -45.42 6.78
CA HIS A 920 -1.99 -46.52 5.83
C HIS A 920 -3.28 -46.36 5.00
N ALA A 921 -3.97 -45.22 5.11
CA ALA A 921 -5.22 -44.93 4.41
C ALA A 921 -5.06 -44.64 2.91
N LEU A 922 -3.83 -44.36 2.45
CA LEU A 922 -3.54 -44.09 1.05
C LEU A 922 -3.71 -45.38 0.22
N PRO A 923 -4.52 -45.37 -0.86
CA PRO A 923 -4.73 -46.54 -1.71
C PRO A 923 -3.45 -47.15 -2.27
N GLU A 924 -2.45 -46.32 -2.56
CA GLU A 924 -1.13 -46.75 -3.05
C GLU A 924 -0.36 -47.59 -2.01
N VAL A 925 -0.59 -47.38 -0.71
CA VAL A 925 0.12 -48.07 0.40
C VAL A 925 -0.44 -49.48 0.65
N HIS A 926 -1.75 -49.68 0.47
CA HIS A 926 -2.43 -50.95 0.69
C HIS A 926 -2.86 -51.67 -0.61
N GLY A 927 -2.23 -51.34 -1.74
CA GLY A 927 -2.35 -52.08 -3.01
C GLY A 927 -3.47 -51.67 -3.97
N CYS A 928 -4.28 -50.66 -3.63
CA CYS A 928 -5.36 -50.15 -4.49
C CYS A 928 -4.93 -49.04 -5.48
N GLY A 929 -3.65 -48.65 -5.52
CA GLY A 929 -3.15 -47.55 -6.34
C GLY A 929 -3.48 -47.62 -7.84
N ASP A 930 -3.54 -48.83 -8.42
CA ASP A 930 -3.91 -48.99 -9.84
C ASP A 930 -5.42 -48.84 -10.10
N ALA A 931 -6.28 -49.08 -9.11
CA ALA A 931 -7.70 -48.73 -9.18
C ALA A 931 -7.88 -47.19 -9.19
N VAL A 932 -7.13 -46.47 -8.35
CA VAL A 932 -7.10 -44.99 -8.38
C VAL A 932 -6.67 -44.48 -9.75
N ARG A 933 -5.58 -45.02 -10.31
CA ARG A 933 -5.09 -44.63 -11.65
C ARG A 933 -6.11 -44.90 -12.76
N LYS A 934 -6.89 -45.98 -12.67
CA LYS A 934 -7.97 -46.28 -13.64
C LYS A 934 -9.12 -45.28 -13.50
N PHE A 935 -9.51 -44.95 -12.28
CA PHE A 935 -10.57 -43.97 -11.98
C PHE A 935 -10.17 -42.53 -12.38
N GLU A 936 -8.99 -42.05 -11.97
CA GLU A 936 -8.48 -40.71 -12.36
C GLU A 936 -8.36 -40.55 -13.87
N ARG A 937 -7.96 -41.61 -14.61
CA ARG A 937 -7.93 -41.61 -16.09
C ARG A 937 -9.33 -41.49 -16.69
N ALA A 938 -10.31 -42.27 -16.20
CA ALA A 938 -11.68 -42.24 -16.72
C ALA A 938 -12.34 -40.88 -16.52
N ALA A 939 -12.24 -40.30 -15.32
CA ALA A 939 -12.76 -38.97 -15.01
C ALA A 939 -12.12 -37.88 -15.88
N PHE A 940 -10.80 -37.93 -16.10
CA PHE A 940 -10.11 -36.98 -16.96
C PHE A 940 -10.49 -37.11 -18.44
N GLN A 941 -10.76 -38.33 -18.93
CA GLN A 941 -11.29 -38.53 -20.28
C GLN A 941 -12.71 -37.98 -20.43
N GLN A 942 -13.59 -38.16 -19.43
CA GLN A 942 -14.95 -37.60 -19.44
C GLN A 942 -14.97 -36.06 -19.40
N GLN A 943 -14.04 -35.42 -18.67
CA GLN A 943 -13.87 -33.97 -18.73
C GLN A 943 -13.45 -33.51 -20.14
N MET A 944 -12.47 -34.17 -20.75
CA MET A 944 -12.00 -33.84 -22.11
C MET A 944 -13.09 -33.99 -23.19
N THR A 945 -14.08 -34.87 -23.01
CA THR A 945 -15.23 -34.98 -23.93
C THR A 945 -16.31 -33.91 -23.74
N ARG A 946 -16.31 -33.16 -22.62
CA ARG A 946 -17.30 -32.09 -22.36
C ARG A 946 -16.89 -30.71 -22.87
N SER A 947 -15.65 -30.53 -23.35
CA SER A 947 -15.10 -29.21 -23.74
C SER A 947 -14.95 -29.00 -25.25
N ASN A 948 -15.40 -29.94 -26.08
CA ASN A 948 -15.30 -29.88 -27.55
C ASN A 948 -16.68 -30.10 -28.20
N ASP A 949 -17.57 -29.11 -28.09
CA ASP A 949 -18.82 -29.07 -28.86
C ASP A 949 -18.87 -27.85 -29.79
N THR A 950 -17.89 -27.77 -30.69
CA THR A 950 -17.93 -26.91 -31.88
C THR A 950 -16.81 -27.32 -32.86
N SER A 951 -17.18 -27.52 -34.14
CA SER A 951 -16.29 -27.83 -35.28
C SER A 951 -15.44 -29.13 -35.19
N GLN A 952 -15.87 -30.19 -35.88
CA GLN A 952 -15.10 -31.44 -35.98
C GLN A 952 -13.95 -31.34 -37.01
N LYS A 953 -12.72 -31.05 -36.56
CA LYS A 953 -11.49 -31.40 -37.30
C LYS A 953 -10.85 -32.64 -36.66
N LYS A 954 -10.82 -33.77 -37.38
CA LYS A 954 -10.23 -35.04 -36.91
C LYS A 954 -8.77 -34.83 -36.47
N LEU A 955 -8.46 -35.09 -35.19
CA LEU A 955 -7.08 -34.99 -34.68
C LEU A 955 -6.14 -35.95 -35.43
N THR A 956 -5.04 -35.41 -35.95
CA THR A 956 -3.98 -36.21 -36.58
C THR A 956 -3.34 -37.17 -35.57
N GLY A 957 -2.86 -38.32 -36.08
CA GLY A 957 -2.33 -39.41 -35.26
C GLY A 957 -1.24 -38.94 -34.28
N ASP A 958 -0.37 -38.04 -34.70
CA ASP A 958 0.76 -37.58 -33.90
C ASP A 958 0.37 -36.53 -32.84
N LYS A 959 -0.65 -35.70 -33.09
CA LYS A 959 -1.28 -34.90 -32.03
C LYS A 959 -1.91 -35.82 -30.96
N ARG A 960 -2.51 -36.94 -31.38
CA ARG A 960 -3.09 -37.94 -30.46
C ARG A 960 -2.01 -38.69 -29.65
N LYS A 961 -0.87 -39.04 -30.28
CA LYS A 961 0.31 -39.60 -29.58
C LYS A 961 0.91 -38.60 -28.58
N LEU A 962 1.09 -37.34 -28.98
CA LEU A 962 1.68 -36.29 -28.14
C LEU A 962 0.83 -35.99 -26.90
N LEU A 963 -0.49 -35.91 -27.07
CA LEU A 963 -1.42 -35.75 -25.94
C LEU A 963 -1.40 -36.98 -25.00
N LYS A 964 -1.31 -38.20 -25.54
CA LYS A 964 -1.17 -39.42 -24.73
C LYS A 964 0.13 -39.42 -23.92
N LYS A 965 1.26 -39.02 -24.53
CA LYS A 965 2.56 -38.86 -23.83
C LYS A 965 2.47 -37.82 -22.72
N LYS A 966 1.92 -36.63 -22.97
CA LYS A 966 1.72 -35.58 -21.96
C LYS A 966 0.78 -36.02 -20.81
N LEU A 967 -0.19 -36.91 -21.08
CA LEU A 967 -1.04 -37.51 -20.05
C LEU A 967 -0.26 -38.51 -19.18
N GLU A 968 0.55 -39.38 -19.78
CA GLU A 968 1.40 -40.34 -19.07
C GLU A 968 2.48 -39.62 -18.22
N GLU A 969 3.05 -38.54 -18.73
CA GLU A 969 3.96 -37.63 -18.00
C GLU A 969 3.25 -36.97 -16.80
N LYS A 970 2.04 -36.40 -16.97
CA LYS A 970 1.28 -35.80 -15.85
C LYS A 970 0.86 -36.82 -14.79
N VAL A 971 0.46 -38.04 -15.18
CA VAL A 971 0.05 -39.10 -14.23
C VAL A 971 1.25 -39.65 -13.46
N SER A 972 2.42 -39.80 -14.11
CA SER A 972 3.65 -40.21 -13.43
C SER A 972 4.18 -39.13 -12.49
N ALA A 973 4.13 -37.84 -12.88
CA ALA A 973 4.49 -36.73 -12.00
C ALA A 973 3.59 -36.64 -10.74
N LYS A 974 2.26 -36.76 -10.90
CA LYS A 974 1.34 -36.84 -9.75
C LYS A 974 1.65 -38.05 -8.85
N THR A 975 1.88 -39.23 -9.44
CA THR A 975 2.28 -40.45 -8.69
C THR A 975 3.56 -40.19 -7.88
N ALA A 976 4.60 -39.63 -8.51
CA ALA A 976 5.86 -39.33 -7.84
C ALA A 976 5.66 -38.41 -6.62
N SER A 977 4.86 -37.35 -6.77
CA SER A 977 4.56 -36.41 -5.68
C SER A 977 3.83 -37.02 -4.48
N ARG A 978 3.05 -38.10 -4.68
CA ARG A 978 2.44 -38.86 -3.57
C ARG A 978 3.45 -39.79 -2.89
N THR A 979 4.37 -40.40 -3.64
CA THR A 979 5.34 -41.36 -3.09
C THR A 979 6.48 -40.75 -2.26
N THR A 980 6.85 -39.48 -2.48
CA THR A 980 8.04 -38.87 -1.87
C THR A 980 7.95 -38.62 -0.36
N LYS A 981 6.75 -38.63 0.25
CA LYS A 981 6.58 -38.48 1.71
C LYS A 981 6.86 -39.75 2.54
N SER A 982 7.07 -40.91 1.91
CA SER A 982 7.15 -42.21 2.60
C SER A 982 8.57 -42.74 2.90
N LYS A 983 9.61 -41.89 2.89
CA LYS A 983 10.99 -42.30 3.22
C LYS A 983 11.70 -41.37 4.23
N LYS A 984 11.26 -41.42 5.48
CA LYS A 984 12.11 -41.32 6.68
C LYS A 984 11.34 -41.75 7.95
N LYS A 985 11.68 -42.94 8.45
CA LYS A 985 11.77 -43.29 9.86
C LYS A 985 13.06 -44.09 10.02
#